data_AF-A0A517XU52-F1
#
_entry.id   AF-A0A517XU52-F1
#
_cell.length_a   1.000
_cell.length_b   1.000
_cell.length_c   1.000
_cell.angle_alpha   90.00
_cell.angle_beta   90.00
_cell.angle_gamma   90.00
#
_symmetry.space_group_name_H-M   'P 1'
#
loop_
_entity.id
_entity.type
_entity.pdbx_description
1 polymer ?
#
loop_
_entity_poly.entity_id
_entity_poly.type
_entity_poly.pdbx_seq_one_letter_code
_entity_poly.pdbx_strand_id
1 'polypeptide(L)'
;MRRFLFAVLAATLVVAHADAGYFVVRIILEGGGGGGAGGAPGSSSGPTGGMPMPQPGPGSSSAGPTRGGPMGPPPAPGSSSGGPTGLADAGSSPQDPTRSIFVVIPVTKSPEVKNGQAGLFYPALKESSTFNPRWPIILHHPFGSTNLLVDSTQVQLYAEPAGKPATTKTYTSLVRDRHKEWQRTKDDTQKLLNVLSEALEVGLVDDAEKMADELLAAVKDVKDKKGTNTPAVERFAAAYGPLQGKLRARVLHSGDGPDWKERLGVGFNDLQNTPSSHYHVVTTGGTRAVEVQRRSEQLEANFRAFYLWHAARGVGLPLPEKQLPVILAGSATEVRRLREALDVPSIIADGFYSPDHDVLVLSPERLDEVGLTFQRQVNSNYARGVQRDRLLHPETYTPDSPIVKLNDDGRGKEGMKAADVARMMTWAMADAYNQHDTELAAVTREGCRQLFYATGLMPKHVSSPMWLAHGSAEFFHRPRGAVFTDGPEDKVIATVGLAPGYGAPNFAQQKLFRDFQAKKVLPADPAVVLKNVVTDAYFAAVSAKLDADDPKLPKPKDPPAGAGPVAGGGFPGAGVGAGPRPGSSSSPGPGSSASGPPPLSPMGSGPTAAGATGAPAAEDPVSYARRRQEFLVNKARSTSWALYHHLATNHPAELRRYFEELGKLPRDMPFDGVTNWDVFLRAFNLTTGSEAGKVSVNQFAADWFTGVASQRQTGEDLTLHAPPPPSANQPTGMPGMPGGGMPQPGPPSSRN
;
A
#
# COMPACT_ATOMS: atom_id res chain seq x y z
N MET A 1 0.15 -41.13 -3.76
CA MET A 1 0.02 -40.67 -5.16
C MET A 1 -0.31 -39.18 -5.30
N ARG A 2 -1.47 -38.64 -4.86
CA ARG A 2 -1.83 -37.21 -5.12
C ARG A 2 -0.76 -36.16 -4.76
N ARG A 3 -0.01 -36.30 -3.65
CA ARG A 3 1.12 -35.39 -3.32
C ARG A 3 2.32 -35.50 -4.28
N PHE A 4 2.50 -36.65 -4.93
CA PHE A 4 3.53 -36.85 -5.95
C PHE A 4 3.17 -36.14 -7.26
N LEU A 5 1.88 -36.07 -7.61
CA LEU A 5 1.39 -35.29 -8.76
C LEU A 5 1.65 -33.79 -8.60
N PHE A 6 1.47 -33.22 -7.40
CA PHE A 6 1.85 -31.83 -7.13
C PHE A 6 3.36 -31.59 -7.22
N ALA A 7 4.19 -32.55 -6.76
CA ALA A 7 5.64 -32.46 -6.93
C ALA A 7 6.08 -32.51 -8.40
N VAL A 8 5.41 -33.32 -9.24
CA VAL A 8 5.64 -33.35 -10.70
C VAL A 8 5.23 -32.03 -11.36
N LEU A 9 4.06 -31.48 -11.00
CA LEU A 9 3.58 -30.18 -11.53
C LEU A 9 4.52 -29.03 -11.14
N ALA A 10 4.99 -29.01 -9.88
CA ALA A 10 6.00 -28.07 -9.42
C ALA A 10 7.34 -28.25 -10.16
N ALA A 11 7.79 -29.49 -10.39
CA ALA A 11 9.02 -29.77 -11.14
C ALA A 11 8.93 -29.32 -12.61
N THR A 12 7.78 -29.49 -13.28
CA THR A 12 7.57 -28.98 -14.63
C THR A 12 7.56 -27.45 -14.69
N LEU A 13 7.02 -26.77 -13.66
CA LEU A 13 7.14 -25.32 -13.52
C LEU A 13 8.61 -24.89 -13.36
N VAL A 14 9.43 -25.60 -12.56
CA VAL A 14 10.85 -25.22 -12.36
C VAL A 14 11.64 -25.25 -13.68
N VAL A 15 11.45 -26.28 -14.51
CA VAL A 15 12.21 -26.44 -15.75
C VAL A 15 11.80 -25.40 -16.81
N ALA A 16 10.52 -25.03 -16.89
CA ALA A 16 10.04 -24.01 -17.83
C ALA A 16 10.48 -22.57 -17.48
N HIS A 17 10.77 -22.29 -16.20
CA HIS A 17 10.94 -20.92 -15.71
C HIS A 17 12.39 -20.53 -15.36
N ALA A 18 13.39 -21.32 -15.77
CA ALA A 18 14.81 -21.06 -15.47
C ALA A 18 15.35 -19.72 -16.01
N ASP A 19 14.70 -19.16 -17.05
CA ASP A 19 15.09 -17.94 -17.75
C ASP A 19 14.31 -16.68 -17.34
N ALA A 20 13.42 -16.78 -16.35
CA ALA A 20 12.63 -15.64 -15.88
C ALA A 20 13.49 -14.59 -15.14
N GLY A 21 13.57 -13.36 -15.64
CA GLY A 21 14.24 -12.24 -14.93
C GLY A 21 13.48 -11.69 -13.71
N TYR A 22 12.22 -12.10 -13.51
CA TYR A 22 11.37 -11.67 -12.39
C TYR A 22 10.42 -12.80 -11.98
N PHE A 23 10.05 -12.89 -10.71
CA PHE A 23 8.89 -13.65 -10.26
C PHE A 23 7.90 -12.74 -9.56
N VAL A 24 6.60 -12.91 -9.82
CA VAL A 24 5.55 -12.24 -9.03
C VAL A 24 4.90 -13.28 -8.14
N VAL A 25 4.98 -13.07 -6.82
CA VAL A 25 4.34 -13.94 -5.83
C VAL A 25 3.12 -13.22 -5.28
N ARG A 26 1.98 -13.91 -5.32
CA ARG A 26 0.72 -13.46 -4.74
C ARG A 26 0.42 -14.25 -3.47
N ILE A 27 0.30 -13.56 -2.35
CA ILE A 27 -0.17 -14.10 -1.07
C ILE A 27 -1.65 -13.77 -0.92
N ILE A 28 -2.50 -14.78 -0.91
CA ILE A 28 -3.95 -14.67 -0.73
C ILE A 28 -4.25 -14.64 0.77
N LEU A 29 -5.02 -13.64 1.24
CA LEU A 29 -5.27 -13.44 2.66
C LEU A 29 -6.56 -14.13 3.11
N GLU A 30 -6.45 -14.93 4.17
CA GLU A 30 -7.61 -15.61 4.79
C GLU A 30 -8.50 -14.63 5.58
N GLY A 31 -9.72 -15.06 5.93
CA GLY A 31 -10.60 -14.39 6.91
C GLY A 31 -11.03 -12.96 6.55
N GLY A 32 -12.13 -12.83 5.80
CA GLY A 32 -12.73 -11.52 5.54
C GLY A 32 -14.08 -11.51 4.82
N GLY A 33 -14.52 -12.66 4.28
CA GLY A 33 -15.93 -12.85 3.94
C GLY A 33 -16.72 -13.19 5.19
N GLY A 34 -17.50 -12.23 5.71
CA GLY A 34 -18.42 -12.45 6.84
C GLY A 34 -17.84 -12.09 8.21
N GLY A 35 -18.04 -10.83 8.63
CA GLY A 35 -17.64 -10.32 9.95
C GLY A 35 -17.82 -8.81 10.01
N GLY A 36 -19.04 -8.36 10.29
CA GLY A 36 -19.42 -6.95 10.22
C GLY A 36 -18.77 -6.07 11.29
N ALA A 37 -18.92 -4.76 11.10
CA ALA A 37 -18.52 -3.69 12.02
C ALA A 37 -17.03 -3.65 12.39
N GLY A 38 -16.26 -2.94 11.56
CA GLY A 38 -15.11 -2.18 12.05
C GLY A 38 -15.60 -1.07 12.99
N GLY A 39 -15.97 -1.43 14.22
CA GLY A 39 -16.25 -0.47 15.27
C GLY A 39 -15.01 0.36 15.53
N ALA A 40 -15.13 1.68 15.46
CA ALA A 40 -14.09 2.56 15.98
C ALA A 40 -13.80 2.14 17.43
N PRO A 41 -12.51 2.02 17.85
CA PRO A 41 -12.20 1.76 19.24
C PRO A 41 -12.85 2.87 20.08
N GLY A 42 -13.74 2.47 20.99
CA GLY A 42 -14.58 3.41 21.71
C GLY A 42 -13.73 4.47 22.40
N SER A 43 -14.17 5.72 22.29
CA SER A 43 -13.68 6.82 23.11
C SER A 43 -13.73 6.39 24.56
N SER A 44 -12.56 6.12 25.15
CA SER A 44 -12.46 5.86 26.58
C SER A 44 -12.68 7.19 27.30
N SER A 45 -13.93 7.44 27.68
CA SER A 45 -14.28 8.52 28.60
C SER A 45 -13.52 8.30 29.92
N GLY A 46 -12.38 9.01 30.06
CA GLY A 46 -11.60 9.00 31.29
C GLY A 46 -12.43 9.54 32.45
N PRO A 47 -12.16 9.09 33.70
CA PRO A 47 -12.91 9.55 34.85
C PRO A 47 -12.63 11.03 35.11
N THR A 48 -13.68 11.84 35.09
CA THR A 48 -13.64 13.23 35.57
C THR A 48 -13.47 13.26 37.08
N GLY A 49 -12.23 13.08 37.54
CA GLY A 49 -11.81 13.32 38.91
C GLY A 49 -11.73 14.82 39.18
N GLY A 50 -12.83 15.43 39.64
CA GLY A 50 -12.84 16.82 40.06
C GLY A 50 -11.97 17.04 41.30
N MET A 51 -10.94 17.88 41.19
CA MET A 51 -10.21 18.36 42.36
C MET A 51 -10.99 19.51 43.03
N PRO A 52 -11.25 19.45 44.35
CA PRO A 52 -11.78 20.60 45.08
C PRO A 52 -10.65 21.56 45.49
N MET A 53 -10.84 22.84 45.22
CA MET A 53 -10.01 23.92 45.77
C MET A 53 -10.25 24.07 47.28
N PRO A 54 -9.21 24.27 48.12
CA PRO A 54 -9.39 24.47 49.55
C PRO A 54 -9.70 25.94 49.88
N GLN A 55 -10.71 26.17 50.73
CA GLN A 55 -10.95 27.45 51.40
C GLN A 55 -10.86 27.22 52.92
N PRO A 56 -10.22 28.12 53.71
CA PRO A 56 -9.83 27.81 55.08
C PRO A 56 -10.94 28.11 56.10
N GLY A 57 -11.12 27.23 57.08
CA GLY A 57 -12.01 27.40 58.23
C GLY A 57 -11.66 26.42 59.37
N PRO A 58 -11.80 26.77 60.66
CA PRO A 58 -11.03 26.12 61.73
C PRO A 58 -11.84 25.14 62.61
N GLY A 59 -11.14 24.15 63.19
CA GLY A 59 -11.43 23.72 64.57
C GLY A 59 -11.65 22.22 64.86
N SER A 60 -11.13 21.82 66.02
CA SER A 60 -11.47 20.63 66.85
C SER A 60 -11.19 19.21 66.32
N SER A 61 -10.05 18.68 66.77
CA SER A 61 -9.90 17.41 67.51
C SER A 61 -11.10 16.44 67.65
N SER A 62 -10.88 15.17 67.30
CA SER A 62 -11.07 14.02 68.23
C SER A 62 -10.40 12.75 67.68
N ALA A 63 -10.08 11.80 68.56
CA ALA A 63 -9.42 10.52 68.21
C ALA A 63 -10.38 9.33 68.41
N GLY A 64 -10.19 8.24 67.64
CA GLY A 64 -10.95 7.00 67.86
C GLY A 64 -10.71 5.92 66.79
N PRO A 65 -10.24 4.70 67.14
CA PRO A 65 -10.01 3.61 66.19
C PRO A 65 -11.08 2.50 66.23
N THR A 66 -11.48 1.98 65.07
CA THR A 66 -12.11 0.65 64.90
C THR A 66 -11.58 0.03 63.61
N ARG A 67 -10.92 -1.14 63.61
CA ARG A 67 -11.32 -2.53 63.93
C ARG A 67 -12.09 -3.17 62.77
N GLY A 68 -11.51 -4.21 62.17
CA GLY A 68 -11.89 -4.70 60.85
C GLY A 68 -12.92 -5.83 60.81
N GLY A 69 -13.24 -6.26 59.58
CA GLY A 69 -14.03 -7.45 59.25
C GLY A 69 -13.47 -8.13 57.99
N PRO A 70 -13.60 -9.47 57.86
CA PRO A 70 -12.99 -10.22 56.76
C PRO A 70 -13.81 -10.18 55.47
N MET A 71 -13.13 -10.12 54.32
CA MET A 71 -13.77 -10.25 53.00
C MET A 71 -14.06 -11.71 52.66
N GLY A 72 -15.26 -11.98 52.10
CA GLY A 72 -15.62 -13.28 51.53
C GLY A 72 -15.12 -13.44 50.08
N PRO A 73 -15.02 -14.68 49.57
CA PRO A 73 -14.56 -14.96 48.21
C PRO A 73 -15.63 -14.68 47.13
N PRO A 74 -15.24 -14.34 45.89
CA PRO A 74 -16.17 -14.07 44.80
C PRO A 74 -16.82 -15.34 44.21
N PRO A 75 -18.00 -15.23 43.58
CA PRO A 75 -18.71 -16.36 42.98
C PRO A 75 -18.09 -16.84 41.66
N ALA A 76 -18.18 -18.14 41.40
CA ALA A 76 -17.73 -18.75 40.14
C ALA A 76 -18.75 -18.57 38.99
N PRO A 77 -18.33 -18.50 37.71
CA PRO A 77 -19.24 -18.36 36.58
C PRO A 77 -19.97 -19.67 36.26
N GLY A 78 -21.29 -19.60 36.06
CA GLY A 78 -22.11 -20.75 35.68
C GLY A 78 -21.94 -21.16 34.21
N SER A 79 -21.88 -22.47 33.95
CA SER A 79 -21.84 -23.03 32.60
C SER A 79 -23.24 -23.11 31.98
N SER A 80 -23.47 -22.43 30.86
CA SER A 80 -24.67 -22.61 30.04
C SER A 80 -24.41 -23.59 28.90
N SER A 81 -24.98 -24.80 29.01
CA SER A 81 -24.90 -25.84 27.97
C SER A 81 -26.05 -25.71 26.96
N GLY A 82 -25.84 -24.93 25.90
CA GLY A 82 -26.74 -24.86 24.74
C GLY A 82 -26.04 -25.32 23.47
N GLY A 83 -26.38 -26.51 22.97
CA GLY A 83 -25.78 -27.06 21.74
C GLY A 83 -26.47 -26.54 20.47
N PRO A 84 -25.72 -26.15 19.42
CA PRO A 84 -26.31 -25.73 18.15
C PRO A 84 -26.59 -26.93 17.23
N THR A 85 -27.85 -27.13 16.85
CA THR A 85 -28.25 -28.03 15.75
C THR A 85 -28.69 -27.18 14.56
N GLY A 86 -27.90 -27.19 13.49
CA GLY A 86 -28.17 -26.38 12.30
C GLY A 86 -26.93 -26.08 11.47
N LEU A 87 -26.36 -27.10 10.83
CA LEU A 87 -25.36 -26.90 9.77
C LEU A 87 -26.07 -26.39 8.52
N ALA A 88 -26.22 -25.07 8.42
CA ALA A 88 -26.52 -24.42 7.14
C ALA A 88 -25.31 -24.59 6.21
N ASP A 89 -25.55 -24.99 4.97
CA ASP A 89 -24.52 -25.26 3.99
C ASP A 89 -23.80 -23.93 3.65
N ALA A 90 -22.57 -23.79 4.14
CA ALA A 90 -21.78 -22.57 4.02
C ALA A 90 -21.17 -22.48 2.62
N GLY A 91 -22.03 -22.25 1.62
CA GLY A 91 -21.64 -22.02 0.24
C GLY A 91 -20.52 -20.99 0.18
N SER A 92 -19.37 -21.40 -0.38
CA SER A 92 -18.16 -20.58 -0.37
C SER A 92 -18.38 -19.31 -1.20
N SER A 93 -18.64 -18.19 -0.52
CA SER A 93 -18.71 -16.87 -1.13
C SER A 93 -17.49 -16.64 -2.03
N PRO A 94 -17.65 -16.13 -3.26
CA PRO A 94 -16.54 -15.86 -4.16
C PRO A 94 -15.45 -15.05 -3.45
N GLN A 95 -14.24 -15.61 -3.37
CA GLN A 95 -13.16 -14.97 -2.63
C GLN A 95 -12.70 -13.73 -3.38
N ASP A 96 -12.88 -12.56 -2.77
CA ASP A 96 -12.46 -11.27 -3.32
C ASP A 96 -10.96 -11.31 -3.68
N PRO A 97 -10.61 -11.25 -4.98
CA PRO A 97 -9.23 -11.40 -5.42
C PRO A 97 -8.34 -10.22 -5.01
N THR A 98 -8.93 -9.07 -4.68
CA THR A 98 -8.20 -7.86 -4.24
C THR A 98 -7.59 -8.02 -2.85
N ARG A 99 -8.09 -8.98 -2.03
CA ARG A 99 -7.56 -9.33 -0.71
C ARG A 99 -6.30 -10.20 -0.82
N SER A 100 -5.31 -9.71 -1.56
CA SER A 100 -4.02 -10.36 -1.72
C SER A 100 -2.86 -9.36 -1.83
N ILE A 101 -1.68 -9.78 -1.37
CA ILE A 101 -0.42 -9.04 -1.48
C ILE A 101 0.32 -9.56 -2.70
N PHE A 102 0.81 -8.66 -3.54
CA PHE A 102 1.73 -8.98 -4.65
C PHE A 102 3.11 -8.44 -4.32
N VAL A 103 4.14 -9.27 -4.47
CA VAL A 103 5.54 -8.87 -4.39
C VAL A 103 6.27 -9.27 -5.67
N VAL A 104 7.14 -8.39 -6.15
CA VAL A 104 7.95 -8.63 -7.36
C VAL A 104 9.39 -8.91 -6.96
N ILE A 105 9.87 -10.09 -7.29
CA ILE A 105 11.18 -10.60 -6.95
C ILE A 105 12.07 -10.51 -8.20
N PRO A 106 13.04 -9.60 -8.29
CA PRO A 106 14.06 -9.63 -9.34
C PRO A 106 14.91 -10.89 -9.21
N VAL A 107 15.00 -11.68 -10.27
CA VAL A 107 15.74 -12.94 -10.32
C VAL A 107 17.02 -12.70 -11.13
N THR A 108 18.15 -12.58 -10.44
CA THR A 108 19.48 -12.31 -11.04
C THR A 108 20.37 -13.55 -11.09
N LYS A 109 19.94 -14.64 -10.46
CA LYS A 109 20.51 -15.98 -10.53
C LYS A 109 19.36 -16.92 -10.83
N SER A 110 19.49 -17.81 -11.82
CA SER A 110 18.51 -18.89 -12.02
C SER A 110 18.34 -19.68 -10.71
N PRO A 111 17.12 -20.18 -10.40
CA PRO A 111 16.89 -21.04 -9.24
C PRO A 111 17.89 -22.19 -9.19
N GLU A 112 18.39 -22.55 -8.00
CA GLU A 112 19.47 -23.55 -7.88
C GLU A 112 19.02 -24.97 -8.26
N VAL A 113 19.20 -25.30 -9.54
CA VAL A 113 19.04 -26.65 -10.09
C VAL A 113 20.41 -27.14 -10.59
N LYS A 114 21.24 -27.65 -9.67
CA LYS A 114 22.58 -28.16 -10.00
C LYS A 114 22.46 -29.53 -10.66
N ASN A 115 22.85 -29.65 -11.92
CA ASN A 115 22.80 -30.90 -12.70
C ASN A 115 21.39 -31.54 -12.75
N GLY A 116 20.33 -30.73 -12.84
CA GLY A 116 18.94 -31.23 -12.79
C GLY A 116 18.45 -31.61 -11.38
N GLN A 117 19.30 -31.50 -10.36
CA GLN A 117 18.94 -31.78 -8.97
C GLN A 117 18.63 -30.50 -8.19
N ALA A 118 17.53 -30.55 -7.45
CA ALA A 118 17.19 -29.58 -6.43
C ALA A 118 18.27 -29.49 -5.32
N GLY A 119 18.51 -28.27 -4.83
CA GLY A 119 19.39 -28.02 -3.67
C GLY A 119 18.79 -28.50 -2.35
N LEU A 120 19.63 -28.62 -1.31
CA LEU A 120 19.17 -28.97 0.05
C LEU A 120 18.41 -27.80 0.69
N PHE A 121 17.34 -28.12 1.43
CA PHE A 121 16.53 -27.14 2.15
C PHE A 121 17.35 -26.28 3.13
N TYR A 122 18.29 -26.91 3.83
CA TYR A 122 19.26 -26.30 4.73
C TYR A 122 20.66 -26.61 4.19
N PRO A 123 21.32 -25.66 3.49
CA PRO A 123 22.60 -25.92 2.81
C PRO A 123 23.75 -26.35 3.75
N ALA A 124 23.69 -25.94 5.02
CA ALA A 124 24.71 -26.26 6.03
C ALA A 124 24.49 -27.61 6.75
N LEU A 125 23.35 -28.29 6.52
CA LEU A 125 22.98 -29.52 7.23
C LEU A 125 23.05 -30.74 6.30
N LYS A 126 23.18 -31.94 6.89
CA LYS A 126 23.16 -33.21 6.14
C LYS A 126 21.79 -33.45 5.50
N GLU A 127 21.78 -34.06 4.32
CA GLU A 127 20.55 -34.43 3.59
C GLU A 127 19.68 -35.40 4.43
N SER A 128 18.37 -35.14 4.47
CA SER A 128 17.40 -35.97 5.20
C SER A 128 16.04 -35.88 4.52
N SER A 129 15.47 -37.00 4.08
CA SER A 129 14.20 -37.04 3.33
C SER A 129 13.01 -36.43 4.07
N THR A 130 13.04 -36.39 5.41
CA THR A 130 11.97 -35.84 6.25
C THR A 130 12.22 -34.39 6.63
N PHE A 131 13.46 -34.07 7.04
CA PHE A 131 13.79 -32.80 7.71
C PHE A 131 14.58 -31.83 6.83
N ASN A 132 15.55 -32.32 6.07
CA ASN A 132 16.38 -31.53 5.15
C ASN A 132 16.30 -32.12 3.73
N PRO A 133 15.10 -32.14 3.11
CA PRO A 133 14.93 -32.71 1.79
C PRO A 133 15.57 -31.80 0.74
N ARG A 134 15.63 -32.29 -0.49
CA ARG A 134 15.89 -31.41 -1.63
C ARG A 134 14.65 -30.59 -1.95
N TRP A 135 14.80 -29.28 -2.13
CA TRP A 135 13.69 -28.35 -2.35
C TRP A 135 13.68 -27.83 -3.79
N PRO A 136 12.53 -27.91 -4.51
CA PRO A 136 12.51 -27.69 -5.96
C PRO A 136 12.81 -26.25 -6.38
N ILE A 137 12.45 -25.26 -5.56
CA ILE A 137 12.63 -23.83 -5.88
C ILE A 137 13.33 -23.14 -4.71
N ILE A 138 14.63 -22.91 -4.85
CA ILE A 138 15.41 -22.07 -3.93
C ILE A 138 15.67 -20.74 -4.65
N LEU A 139 15.09 -19.66 -4.12
CA LEU A 139 15.24 -18.31 -4.66
C LEU A 139 16.31 -17.53 -3.89
N HIS A 140 17.27 -16.98 -4.61
CA HIS A 140 18.23 -16.00 -4.09
C HIS A 140 17.72 -14.59 -4.37
N HIS A 141 17.60 -13.75 -3.34
CA HIS A 141 17.05 -12.40 -3.43
C HIS A 141 17.84 -11.40 -2.54
N PRO A 142 17.67 -10.08 -2.69
CA PRO A 142 18.46 -9.10 -1.93
C PRO A 142 18.38 -9.24 -0.41
N PHE A 143 17.28 -9.80 0.11
CA PHE A 143 17.08 -10.05 1.55
C PHE A 143 17.54 -11.43 2.04
N GLY A 144 18.27 -12.23 1.24
CA GLY A 144 18.68 -13.60 1.61
C GLY A 144 18.22 -14.69 0.62
N SER A 145 17.89 -15.88 1.14
CA SER A 145 17.47 -17.05 0.37
C SER A 145 16.13 -17.63 0.87
N THR A 146 15.24 -17.99 -0.05
CA THR A 146 13.91 -18.54 0.27
C THR A 146 13.65 -19.87 -0.42
N ASN A 147 13.33 -20.90 0.36
CA ASN A 147 12.74 -22.14 -0.12
C ASN A 147 11.27 -21.86 -0.47
N LEU A 148 10.99 -21.55 -1.73
CA LEU A 148 9.67 -21.09 -2.16
C LEU A 148 8.66 -22.23 -2.10
N LEU A 149 7.52 -21.98 -1.46
CA LEU A 149 6.34 -22.84 -1.52
C LEU A 149 5.30 -22.22 -2.46
N VAL A 150 4.76 -23.03 -3.37
CA VAL A 150 3.60 -22.66 -4.20
C VAL A 150 2.54 -23.74 -3.98
N ASP A 151 1.34 -23.33 -3.57
CA ASP A 151 0.21 -24.25 -3.30
C ASP A 151 -1.09 -23.87 -4.02
N SER A 152 -1.08 -22.77 -4.77
CA SER A 152 -2.19 -22.20 -5.54
C SER A 152 -3.40 -21.71 -4.72
N THR A 153 -3.46 -22.02 -3.42
CA THR A 153 -4.55 -21.65 -2.50
C THR A 153 -4.21 -20.44 -1.64
N GLN A 154 -3.01 -20.40 -1.05
CA GLN A 154 -2.49 -19.25 -0.31
C GLN A 154 -1.36 -18.55 -1.07
N VAL A 155 -0.51 -19.32 -1.78
CA VAL A 155 0.63 -18.78 -2.52
C VAL A 155 0.53 -19.18 -3.99
N GLN A 156 0.41 -18.17 -4.84
CA GLN A 156 0.45 -18.30 -6.30
C GLN A 156 1.74 -17.65 -6.83
N LEU A 157 2.36 -18.29 -7.84
CA LEU A 157 3.56 -17.82 -8.52
C LEU A 157 3.22 -17.51 -9.98
N TYR A 158 3.56 -16.31 -10.44
CA TYR A 158 3.45 -15.89 -11.83
C TYR A 158 4.87 -15.70 -12.38
N ALA A 159 5.31 -16.66 -13.19
CA ALA A 159 6.67 -16.72 -13.73
C ALA A 159 6.80 -16.17 -15.16
N GLU A 160 5.70 -15.91 -15.86
CA GLU A 160 5.68 -15.47 -17.27
C GLU A 160 4.75 -14.26 -17.51
N PRO A 161 5.00 -13.09 -16.89
CA PRO A 161 4.42 -11.83 -17.36
C PRO A 161 4.93 -11.50 -18.77
N ALA A 162 4.05 -10.96 -19.61
CA ALA A 162 4.18 -10.98 -21.06
C ALA A 162 5.26 -10.03 -21.66
N GLY A 163 5.70 -9.00 -20.93
CA GLY A 163 6.61 -7.96 -21.43
C GLY A 163 8.11 -8.13 -21.09
N LYS A 164 8.54 -9.31 -20.62
CA LYS A 164 9.87 -9.54 -20.05
C LYS A 164 11.08 -9.46 -21.01
N PRO A 165 12.28 -9.13 -20.49
CA PRO A 165 13.55 -9.49 -21.13
C PRO A 165 13.72 -11.01 -21.29
N ALA A 166 14.28 -11.44 -22.41
CA ALA A 166 14.21 -12.84 -22.88
C ALA A 166 15.11 -13.88 -22.17
N THR A 167 15.99 -13.50 -21.23
CA THR A 167 17.02 -14.40 -20.67
C THR A 167 17.56 -13.91 -19.32
N THR A 168 17.07 -14.44 -18.19
CA THR A 168 17.56 -14.19 -16.79
C THR A 168 17.88 -12.74 -16.42
N LYS A 169 17.32 -11.78 -17.16
CA LYS A 169 17.67 -10.37 -17.14
C LYS A 169 16.53 -9.56 -16.57
N THR A 170 16.83 -8.74 -15.59
CA THR A 170 15.97 -7.68 -15.12
C THR A 170 16.10 -6.46 -16.03
N TYR A 171 15.15 -5.52 -15.96
CA TYR A 171 15.33 -4.20 -16.55
C TYR A 171 16.58 -3.49 -15.99
N THR A 172 16.87 -3.70 -14.70
CA THR A 172 18.09 -3.19 -14.04
C THR A 172 19.38 -3.79 -14.61
N SER A 173 19.42 -5.07 -14.99
CA SER A 173 20.59 -5.65 -15.66
C SER A 173 20.74 -5.17 -17.10
N LEU A 174 19.63 -4.94 -17.84
CA LEU A 174 19.68 -4.39 -19.19
C LEU A 174 20.26 -2.97 -19.23
N VAL A 175 19.90 -2.12 -18.27
CA VAL A 175 20.49 -0.78 -18.11
C VAL A 175 21.98 -0.87 -17.82
N ARG A 176 22.38 -1.72 -16.86
CA ARG A 176 23.80 -1.95 -16.52
C ARG A 176 24.61 -2.52 -17.69
N ASP A 177 24.03 -3.39 -18.50
CA ASP A 177 24.70 -3.92 -19.70
C ASP A 177 24.89 -2.84 -20.77
N ARG A 178 23.92 -1.95 -20.97
CA ARG A 178 24.06 -0.79 -21.88
C ARG A 178 25.07 0.24 -21.36
N HIS A 179 25.14 0.45 -20.04
CA HIS A 179 26.20 1.28 -19.44
C HIS A 179 27.60 0.69 -19.66
N LYS A 180 27.78 -0.62 -19.43
CA LYS A 180 29.05 -1.31 -19.72
C LYS A 180 29.45 -1.21 -21.20
N GLU A 181 28.49 -1.33 -22.12
CA GLU A 181 28.78 -1.18 -23.55
C GLU A 181 29.25 0.24 -23.87
N TRP A 182 28.55 1.26 -23.35
CA TRP A 182 29.03 2.65 -23.44
C TRP A 182 30.42 2.83 -22.81
N GLN A 183 30.72 2.19 -21.68
CA GLN A 183 32.05 2.28 -21.05
C GLN A 183 33.17 1.66 -21.90
N ARG A 184 32.85 0.71 -22.80
CA ARG A 184 33.79 0.10 -23.76
C ARG A 184 34.04 1.02 -24.96
N THR A 185 33.00 1.65 -25.49
CA THR A 185 33.08 2.47 -26.71
C THR A 185 33.45 3.93 -26.42
N LYS A 186 32.88 4.51 -25.36
CA LYS A 186 32.92 5.93 -24.98
C LYS A 186 32.65 6.88 -26.16
N ASP A 187 31.79 6.45 -27.07
CA ASP A 187 31.61 7.03 -28.40
C ASP A 187 30.63 8.20 -28.44
N ASP A 188 29.62 8.19 -27.57
CA ASP A 188 28.50 9.13 -27.64
C ASP A 188 28.01 9.55 -26.24
N THR A 189 28.09 10.84 -25.92
CA THR A 189 27.62 11.40 -24.64
C THR A 189 26.09 11.42 -24.53
N GLN A 190 25.36 11.46 -25.64
CA GLN A 190 23.90 11.37 -25.66
C GLN A 190 23.43 9.96 -25.30
N LYS A 191 24.14 8.90 -25.73
CA LYS A 191 23.83 7.52 -25.31
C LYS A 191 23.90 7.38 -23.80
N LEU A 192 24.93 7.92 -23.15
CA LEU A 192 25.04 7.87 -21.69
C LEU A 192 23.94 8.68 -20.99
N LEU A 193 23.57 9.86 -21.49
CA LEU A 193 22.44 10.63 -20.94
C LEU A 193 21.11 9.86 -21.02
N ASN A 194 20.91 9.09 -22.09
CA ASN A 194 19.76 8.21 -22.23
C ASN A 194 19.82 7.07 -21.21
N VAL A 195 20.95 6.36 -21.08
CA VAL A 195 21.11 5.23 -20.13
C VAL A 195 21.02 5.70 -18.66
N LEU A 196 21.49 6.90 -18.34
CA LEU A 196 21.29 7.57 -17.04
C LEU A 196 19.80 7.79 -16.76
N SER A 197 19.04 8.27 -17.75
CA SER A 197 17.59 8.47 -17.62
C SER A 197 16.87 7.14 -17.39
N GLU A 198 17.22 6.11 -18.16
CA GLU A 198 16.69 4.76 -17.96
C GLU A 198 17.06 4.18 -16.57
N ALA A 199 18.25 4.45 -16.05
CA ALA A 199 18.67 4.04 -14.72
C ALA A 199 17.79 4.64 -13.62
N LEU A 200 17.44 5.92 -13.73
CA LEU A 200 16.47 6.56 -12.84
C LEU A 200 15.08 5.93 -12.98
N GLU A 201 14.61 5.70 -14.20
CA GLU A 201 13.30 5.10 -14.51
C GLU A 201 13.14 3.69 -13.93
N VAL A 202 14.22 2.91 -13.78
CA VAL A 202 14.22 1.58 -13.14
C VAL A 202 14.68 1.59 -11.66
N GLY A 203 14.90 2.77 -11.07
CA GLY A 203 15.21 2.95 -9.65
C GLY A 203 16.68 2.71 -9.24
N LEU A 204 17.61 2.65 -10.20
CA LEU A 204 19.05 2.50 -9.96
C LEU A 204 19.74 3.84 -9.64
N VAL A 205 19.39 4.46 -8.51
CA VAL A 205 19.87 5.81 -8.14
C VAL A 205 21.40 5.91 -8.09
N ASP A 206 22.07 4.97 -7.44
CA ASP A 206 23.53 5.03 -7.24
C ASP A 206 24.29 4.80 -8.55
N ASP A 207 23.78 3.92 -9.43
CA ASP A 207 24.34 3.75 -10.77
C ASP A 207 24.08 5.00 -11.63
N ALA A 208 22.89 5.62 -11.54
CA ALA A 208 22.57 6.85 -12.26
C ALA A 208 23.44 8.04 -11.82
N GLU A 209 23.75 8.16 -10.53
CA GLU A 209 24.67 9.16 -9.99
C GLU A 209 26.10 8.95 -10.53
N LYS A 210 26.57 7.69 -10.57
CA LYS A 210 27.85 7.34 -11.19
C LYS A 210 27.87 7.65 -12.70
N MET A 211 26.77 7.37 -13.41
CA MET A 211 26.63 7.73 -14.83
C MET A 211 26.63 9.25 -15.02
N ALA A 212 26.08 10.02 -14.08
CA ALA A 212 26.07 11.49 -14.12
C ALA A 212 27.50 12.06 -14.01
N ASP A 213 28.33 11.50 -13.12
CA ASP A 213 29.76 11.83 -13.00
C ASP A 213 30.53 11.47 -14.27
N GLU A 214 30.33 10.27 -14.80
CA GLU A 214 30.99 9.80 -16.03
C GLU A 214 30.59 10.65 -17.24
N LEU A 215 29.34 11.09 -17.31
CA LEU A 215 28.84 11.99 -18.35
C LEU A 215 29.45 13.39 -18.24
N LEU A 216 29.52 13.96 -17.03
CA LEU A 216 30.13 15.26 -16.81
C LEU A 216 31.63 15.28 -17.17
N ALA A 217 32.34 14.19 -16.86
CA ALA A 217 33.72 13.99 -17.29
C ALA A 217 33.84 13.87 -18.83
N ALA A 218 33.00 13.04 -19.46
CA ALA A 218 33.01 12.86 -20.91
C ALA A 218 32.69 14.17 -21.67
N VAL A 219 31.78 15.01 -21.16
CA VAL A 219 31.50 16.35 -21.71
C VAL A 219 32.73 17.23 -21.73
N LYS A 220 33.54 17.19 -20.66
CA LYS A 220 34.81 17.92 -20.59
C LYS A 220 35.81 17.38 -21.61
N ASP A 221 36.00 16.06 -21.66
CA ASP A 221 36.91 15.40 -22.63
C ASP A 221 36.58 15.74 -24.09
N VAL A 222 35.29 15.83 -24.44
CA VAL A 222 34.82 16.25 -25.77
C VAL A 222 35.21 17.71 -26.05
N LYS A 223 35.02 18.62 -25.08
CA LYS A 223 35.39 20.04 -25.22
C LYS A 223 36.90 20.24 -25.34
N ASP A 224 37.68 19.54 -24.52
CA ASP A 224 39.15 19.60 -24.55
C ASP A 224 39.71 19.10 -25.90
N LYS A 225 39.01 18.15 -26.56
CA LYS A 225 39.28 17.66 -27.92
C LYS A 225 38.67 18.53 -29.04
N LYS A 226 38.05 19.67 -28.72
CA LYS A 226 37.32 20.56 -29.65
C LYS A 226 36.16 19.89 -30.40
N GLY A 227 35.58 18.84 -29.84
CA GLY A 227 34.32 18.27 -30.30
C GLY A 227 33.11 19.06 -29.80
N THR A 228 31.92 18.68 -30.26
CA THR A 228 30.66 19.34 -29.93
C THR A 228 29.69 18.31 -29.33
N ASN A 229 29.19 18.56 -28.12
CA ASN A 229 28.12 17.74 -27.53
C ASN A 229 26.73 18.18 -28.05
N THR A 230 25.71 17.36 -27.83
CA THR A 230 24.32 17.76 -28.12
C THR A 230 23.87 18.88 -27.17
N PRO A 231 22.90 19.73 -27.59
CA PRO A 231 22.32 20.75 -26.70
C PRO A 231 21.69 20.17 -25.42
N ALA A 232 21.22 18.92 -25.44
CA ALA A 232 20.67 18.27 -24.25
C ALA A 232 21.78 17.94 -23.23
N VAL A 233 22.90 17.38 -23.70
CA VAL A 233 24.07 17.04 -22.89
C VAL A 233 24.73 18.30 -22.31
N GLU A 234 24.82 19.40 -23.07
CA GLU A 234 25.33 20.69 -22.57
C GLU A 234 24.43 21.28 -21.47
N ARG A 235 23.09 21.21 -21.63
CA ARG A 235 22.16 21.63 -20.57
C ARG A 235 22.26 20.74 -19.33
N PHE A 236 22.43 19.43 -19.50
CA PHE A 236 22.69 18.52 -18.37
C PHE A 236 23.96 18.92 -17.61
N ALA A 237 25.07 19.16 -18.31
CA ALA A 237 26.33 19.53 -17.66
C ALA A 237 26.22 20.86 -16.88
N ALA A 238 25.51 21.84 -17.44
CA ALA A 238 25.23 23.11 -16.77
C ALA A 238 24.33 22.95 -15.53
N ALA A 239 23.36 22.03 -15.56
CA ALA A 239 22.46 21.75 -14.44
C ALA A 239 23.11 20.89 -13.34
N TYR A 240 23.86 19.85 -13.70
CA TYR A 240 24.45 18.89 -12.76
C TYR A 240 25.78 19.33 -12.16
N GLY A 241 26.63 20.03 -12.91
CA GLY A 241 27.96 20.44 -12.45
C GLY A 241 27.97 21.20 -11.10
N PRO A 242 27.08 22.19 -10.88
CA PRO A 242 26.97 22.88 -9.59
C PRO A 242 26.41 22.04 -8.44
N LEU A 243 25.77 20.90 -8.76
CA LEU A 243 25.11 19.99 -7.80
C LEU A 243 26.00 18.83 -7.38
N GLN A 244 26.83 18.28 -8.28
CA GLN A 244 27.63 17.06 -8.10
C GLN A 244 28.23 16.90 -6.69
N GLY A 245 29.11 17.83 -6.29
CA GLY A 245 29.76 17.77 -4.98
C GLY A 245 28.82 18.03 -3.80
N LYS A 246 27.74 18.78 -4.02
CA LYS A 246 26.77 19.15 -2.98
C LYS A 246 25.77 18.04 -2.67
N LEU A 247 25.35 17.24 -3.67
CA LEU A 247 24.50 16.05 -3.48
C LEU A 247 25.14 14.96 -2.62
N ARG A 248 26.46 15.02 -2.43
CA ARG A 248 27.25 14.15 -1.53
C ARG A 248 27.61 14.82 -0.21
N ALA A 249 27.52 16.15 -0.15
CA ALA A 249 27.86 16.90 1.04
C ALA A 249 26.73 16.79 2.07
N ARG A 250 27.10 16.77 3.35
CA ARG A 250 26.13 16.92 4.44
C ARG A 250 25.74 18.39 4.59
N VAL A 251 24.44 18.66 4.65
CA VAL A 251 23.92 19.96 5.05
C VAL A 251 24.19 20.15 6.55
N LEU A 252 24.95 21.20 6.88
CA LEU A 252 25.43 21.42 8.26
C LEU A 252 24.38 22.03 9.18
N HIS A 253 23.42 22.79 8.64
CA HIS A 253 22.35 23.39 9.43
C HIS A 253 21.20 22.39 9.61
N SER A 254 20.93 22.00 10.86
CA SER A 254 19.93 20.99 11.26
C SER A 254 18.48 21.27 10.86
N GLY A 255 18.18 22.48 10.34
CA GLY A 255 16.81 22.91 10.12
C GLY A 255 16.00 22.94 11.41
N ASP A 256 14.69 22.82 11.23
CA ASP A 256 13.69 22.91 12.29
C ASP A 256 13.44 21.52 12.94
N GLY A 257 14.23 20.50 12.57
CA GLY A 257 14.16 19.13 13.11
C GLY A 257 14.36 19.01 14.63
N PRO A 258 15.30 19.75 15.25
CA PRO A 258 15.42 19.83 16.71
C PRO A 258 14.13 20.35 17.37
N ASP A 259 13.53 21.42 16.82
CA ASP A 259 12.27 22.01 17.32
C ASP A 259 11.11 21.01 17.23
N TRP A 260 11.07 20.16 16.20
CA TRP A 260 10.07 19.10 16.10
C TRP A 260 10.14 18.10 17.26
N LYS A 261 11.33 17.77 17.78
CA LYS A 261 11.44 16.95 18.98
C LYS A 261 10.86 17.64 20.21
N GLU A 262 11.06 18.95 20.37
CA GLU A 262 10.47 19.71 21.49
C GLU A 262 8.94 19.75 21.38
N ARG A 263 8.40 20.07 20.20
CA ARG A 263 6.96 20.12 19.92
C ARG A 263 6.28 18.77 20.18
N LEU A 264 6.91 17.67 19.77
CA LEU A 264 6.39 16.31 19.98
C LEU A 264 6.52 15.83 21.43
N GLY A 265 7.46 16.37 22.22
CA GLY A 265 7.74 15.94 23.60
C GLY A 265 6.57 16.13 24.58
N VAL A 266 5.54 16.88 24.20
CA VAL A 266 4.30 17.06 24.96
C VAL A 266 3.36 15.84 24.83
N GLY A 267 3.44 15.08 23.74
CA GLY A 267 2.50 13.99 23.41
C GLY A 267 3.12 12.64 23.05
N PHE A 268 4.45 12.57 22.86
CA PHE A 268 5.17 11.38 22.43
C PHE A 268 6.40 11.12 23.32
N ASN A 269 6.60 9.86 23.68
CA ASN A 269 7.72 9.42 24.52
C ASN A 269 8.91 8.93 23.68
N ASP A 270 10.08 8.81 24.32
CA ASP A 270 11.30 8.19 23.78
C ASP A 270 11.81 8.79 22.46
N LEU A 271 11.59 10.09 22.26
CA LEU A 271 11.98 10.81 21.04
C LEU A 271 13.50 10.83 20.81
N GLN A 272 13.95 10.32 19.67
CA GLN A 272 15.37 10.32 19.27
C GLN A 272 15.58 11.16 18.01
N ASN A 273 16.71 11.88 17.95
CA ASN A 273 17.12 12.64 16.78
C ASN A 273 18.27 11.92 16.08
N THR A 274 18.08 11.56 14.82
CA THR A 274 19.06 10.92 13.96
C THR A 274 19.28 11.80 12.72
N PRO A 275 20.26 12.71 12.72
CA PRO A 275 20.53 13.55 11.57
C PRO A 275 21.22 12.75 10.45
N SER A 276 20.70 12.86 9.23
CA SER A 276 21.29 12.30 8.01
C SER A 276 22.15 13.37 7.29
N SER A 277 22.38 13.24 5.98
CA SER A 277 23.08 14.25 5.18
C SER A 277 22.19 15.46 4.89
N HIS A 278 21.00 15.22 4.32
CA HIS A 278 20.04 16.24 3.90
C HIS A 278 18.76 16.27 4.76
N TYR A 279 18.56 15.31 5.65
CA TYR A 279 17.37 15.18 6.48
C TYR A 279 17.69 15.18 7.98
N HIS A 280 16.76 15.68 8.79
CA HIS A 280 16.78 15.58 10.24
C HIS A 280 15.65 14.66 10.70
N VAL A 281 15.99 13.43 11.06
CA VAL A 281 14.99 12.40 11.39
C VAL A 281 14.70 12.39 12.89
N VAL A 282 13.46 12.65 13.26
CA VAL A 282 12.93 12.49 14.62
C VAL A 282 12.14 11.18 14.66
N THR A 283 12.43 10.30 15.60
CA THR A 283 11.72 9.01 15.74
C THR A 283 10.91 9.01 17.03
N THR A 284 9.70 8.45 17.00
CA THR A 284 8.94 8.14 18.23
C THR A 284 9.30 6.75 18.77
N GLY A 285 8.87 6.48 20.02
CA GLY A 285 9.17 5.25 20.74
C GLY A 285 8.81 3.97 19.97
N GLY A 286 9.63 2.93 20.13
CA GLY A 286 9.48 1.64 19.44
C GLY A 286 10.22 1.52 18.10
N THR A 287 10.65 2.62 17.49
CA THR A 287 11.41 2.60 16.24
C THR A 287 12.81 1.99 16.44
N ARG A 288 13.21 1.02 15.60
CA ARG A 288 14.51 0.33 15.73
C ARG A 288 15.61 1.05 14.93
N ALA A 289 16.83 1.15 15.47
CA ALA A 289 17.94 1.84 14.81
C ALA A 289 18.21 1.39 13.34
N VAL A 290 18.10 0.09 13.05
CA VAL A 290 18.23 -0.46 11.69
C VAL A 290 17.16 0.07 10.73
N GLU A 291 15.95 0.32 11.23
CA GLU A 291 14.87 0.92 10.47
C GLU A 291 15.11 2.41 10.21
N VAL A 292 15.56 3.16 11.23
CA VAL A 292 15.93 4.58 11.08
C VAL A 292 17.04 4.77 10.03
N GLN A 293 18.08 3.94 10.09
CA GLN A 293 19.20 3.96 9.13
C GLN A 293 18.70 3.71 7.71
N ARG A 294 17.94 2.63 7.50
CA ARG A 294 17.41 2.25 6.18
C ARG A 294 16.40 3.26 5.62
N ARG A 295 15.57 3.89 6.47
CA ARG A 295 14.69 5.00 6.05
C ARG A 295 15.50 6.23 5.65
N SER A 296 16.55 6.54 6.38
CA SER A 296 17.47 7.64 6.03
C SER A 296 18.13 7.38 4.67
N GLU A 297 18.62 6.18 4.41
CA GLU A 297 19.16 5.77 3.10
C GLU A 297 18.14 5.91 1.96
N GLN A 298 16.89 5.51 2.18
CA GLN A 298 15.80 5.68 1.22
C GLN A 298 15.50 7.17 0.94
N LEU A 299 15.49 8.03 1.97
CA LEU A 299 15.28 9.47 1.85
C LEU A 299 16.43 10.15 1.07
N GLU A 300 17.67 9.77 1.35
CA GLU A 300 18.86 10.24 0.63
C GLU A 300 18.87 9.78 -0.83
N ALA A 301 18.48 8.53 -1.10
CA ALA A 301 18.32 8.03 -2.47
C ALA A 301 17.20 8.78 -3.23
N ASN A 302 16.07 9.04 -2.57
CA ASN A 302 14.99 9.86 -3.13
C ASN A 302 15.45 11.29 -3.45
N PHE A 303 16.23 11.89 -2.54
CA PHE A 303 16.85 13.21 -2.75
C PHE A 303 17.70 13.22 -4.02
N ARG A 304 18.70 12.33 -4.11
CA ARG A 304 19.60 12.28 -5.27
C ARG A 304 18.85 12.01 -6.57
N ALA A 305 17.88 11.08 -6.56
CA ALA A 305 17.09 10.75 -7.74
C ALA A 305 16.26 11.94 -8.26
N PHE A 306 15.65 12.72 -7.37
CA PHE A 306 14.89 13.93 -7.72
C PHE A 306 15.77 14.95 -8.45
N TYR A 307 16.92 15.31 -7.87
CA TYR A 307 17.85 16.26 -8.51
C TYR A 307 18.43 15.72 -9.82
N LEU A 308 18.81 14.43 -9.87
CA LEU A 308 19.34 13.81 -11.09
C LEU A 308 18.30 13.79 -12.22
N TRP A 309 17.02 13.51 -11.92
CA TRP A 309 15.94 13.49 -12.92
C TRP A 309 15.71 14.87 -13.55
N HIS A 310 15.76 15.94 -12.74
CA HIS A 310 15.67 17.32 -13.21
C HIS A 310 16.93 17.74 -13.99
N ALA A 311 18.12 17.40 -13.48
CA ALA A 311 19.38 17.70 -14.15
C ALA A 311 19.51 16.99 -15.51
N ALA A 312 19.06 15.75 -15.64
CA ALA A 312 18.99 15.00 -16.91
C ALA A 312 18.17 15.72 -18.00
N ARG A 313 17.21 16.57 -17.60
CA ARG A 313 16.39 17.42 -18.49
C ARG A 313 16.94 18.84 -18.66
N GLY A 314 18.12 19.12 -18.10
CA GLY A 314 18.75 20.43 -18.15
C GLY A 314 18.17 21.46 -17.17
N VAL A 315 17.51 20.99 -16.11
CA VAL A 315 16.93 21.86 -15.07
C VAL A 315 17.79 21.77 -13.82
N GLY A 316 18.57 22.81 -13.56
CA GLY A 316 19.24 22.99 -12.26
C GLY A 316 18.24 23.48 -11.23
N LEU A 317 18.17 22.82 -10.07
CA LEU A 317 17.33 23.22 -8.95
C LEU A 317 18.19 23.73 -7.78
N PRO A 318 17.70 24.68 -6.96
CA PRO A 318 18.38 25.06 -5.73
C PRO A 318 18.35 23.88 -4.74
N LEU A 319 19.41 23.74 -3.93
CA LEU A 319 19.47 22.76 -2.85
C LEU A 319 18.97 23.40 -1.54
N PRO A 320 18.36 22.64 -0.61
CA PRO A 320 17.93 23.19 0.67
C PRO A 320 19.15 23.56 1.52
N GLU A 321 19.17 24.77 2.06
CA GLU A 321 20.24 25.24 2.94
C GLU A 321 20.19 24.61 4.34
N LYS A 322 19.07 23.96 4.67
CA LYS A 322 18.79 23.31 5.95
C LYS A 322 18.43 21.84 5.75
N GLN A 323 18.70 21.01 6.75
CA GLN A 323 18.20 19.64 6.79
C GLN A 323 16.66 19.64 6.85
N LEU A 324 16.04 18.80 6.03
CA LEU A 324 14.59 18.67 5.93
C LEU A 324 14.05 17.82 7.09
N PRO A 325 13.06 18.29 7.86
CA PRO A 325 12.57 17.56 9.02
C PRO A 325 11.68 16.38 8.60
N VAL A 326 11.92 15.23 9.23
CA VAL A 326 11.16 13.99 9.01
C VAL A 326 10.79 13.37 10.35
N ILE A 327 9.54 12.96 10.53
CA ILE A 327 9.08 12.18 11.67
C ILE A 327 8.87 10.73 11.22
N LEU A 328 9.61 9.79 11.80
CA LEU A 328 9.30 8.36 11.72
C LEU A 328 8.45 7.99 12.92
N ALA A 329 7.19 7.67 12.67
CA ALA A 329 6.29 7.17 13.70
C ALA A 329 6.61 5.72 14.07
N GLY A 330 6.30 5.31 15.29
CA GLY A 330 6.45 3.95 15.81
C GLY A 330 5.23 3.06 15.57
N SER A 331 4.11 3.63 15.12
CA SER A 331 2.91 2.86 14.70
C SER A 331 1.97 3.64 13.77
N ALA A 332 1.08 2.92 13.09
CA ALA A 332 -0.05 3.49 12.34
C ALA A 332 -0.94 4.41 13.18
N THR A 333 -1.10 4.13 14.47
CA THR A 333 -1.92 4.94 15.39
C THR A 333 -1.31 6.31 15.63
N GLU A 334 0.02 6.39 15.74
CA GLU A 334 0.73 7.66 15.90
C GLU A 334 0.66 8.51 14.62
N VAL A 335 0.77 7.90 13.43
CA VAL A 335 0.57 8.64 12.17
C VAL A 335 -0.82 9.27 12.08
N ARG A 336 -1.88 8.58 12.54
CA ARG A 336 -3.24 9.15 12.59
C ARG A 336 -3.32 10.35 13.55
N ARG A 337 -2.73 10.24 14.75
CA ARG A 337 -2.65 11.36 15.71
C ARG A 337 -1.86 12.55 15.16
N LEU A 338 -0.74 12.30 14.49
CA LEU A 338 0.07 13.36 13.85
C LEU A 338 -0.71 14.02 12.71
N ARG A 339 -1.43 13.25 11.88
CA ARG A 339 -2.29 13.78 10.82
C ARG A 339 -3.39 14.69 11.40
N GLU A 340 -4.04 14.27 12.49
CA GLU A 340 -5.06 15.07 13.18
C GLU A 340 -4.46 16.34 13.80
N ALA A 341 -3.27 16.26 14.41
CA ALA A 341 -2.59 17.39 15.03
C ALA A 341 -2.00 18.40 14.02
N LEU A 342 -1.79 18.00 12.77
CA LEU A 342 -1.24 18.80 11.67
C LEU A 342 -2.30 19.15 10.60
N ASP A 343 -3.59 18.99 10.93
CA ASP A 343 -4.78 19.23 10.10
C ASP A 343 -4.73 18.67 8.67
N VAL A 344 -4.15 17.48 8.50
CA VAL A 344 -3.96 16.87 7.18
C VAL A 344 -5.24 16.13 6.74
N PRO A 345 -5.92 16.56 5.66
CA PRO A 345 -7.30 16.13 5.37
C PRO A 345 -7.43 14.64 5.05
N SER A 346 -6.44 14.03 4.39
CA SER A 346 -6.41 12.58 4.16
C SER A 346 -4.98 12.04 4.02
N ILE A 347 -4.82 10.76 4.33
CA ILE A 347 -3.57 10.02 4.13
C ILE A 347 -3.78 9.09 2.92
N ILE A 348 -2.93 9.23 1.89
CA ILE A 348 -3.06 8.50 0.61
C ILE A 348 -1.99 7.40 0.43
N ALA A 349 -0.85 7.55 1.10
CA ALA A 349 0.24 6.57 1.16
C ALA A 349 0.54 6.22 2.63
N ASP A 350 1.62 5.49 2.92
CA ASP A 350 1.97 5.10 4.29
C ASP A 350 2.76 6.21 5.01
N GLY A 351 2.23 7.42 4.92
CA GLY A 351 2.84 8.68 5.33
C GLY A 351 2.13 9.88 4.69
N PHE A 352 2.54 11.09 5.10
CA PHE A 352 2.08 12.35 4.53
C PHE A 352 3.13 13.45 4.71
N TYR A 353 3.23 14.36 3.75
CA TYR A 353 3.91 15.65 3.93
C TYR A 353 2.89 16.76 4.22
N SER A 354 3.16 17.58 5.24
CA SER A 354 2.35 18.75 5.65
C SER A 354 3.07 20.05 5.24
N PRO A 355 2.61 20.76 4.19
CA PRO A 355 3.29 21.96 3.68
C PRO A 355 3.35 23.11 4.69
N ASP A 356 2.26 23.35 5.42
CA ASP A 356 2.15 24.46 6.40
C ASP A 356 3.08 24.30 7.61
N HIS A 357 3.56 23.08 7.82
CA HIS A 357 4.46 22.68 8.90
C HIS A 357 5.84 22.24 8.40
N ASP A 358 6.08 22.23 7.08
CA ASP A 358 7.30 21.81 6.36
C ASP A 358 7.83 20.40 6.75
N VAL A 359 6.97 19.54 7.30
CA VAL A 359 7.36 18.26 7.91
C VAL A 359 6.80 17.06 7.15
N LEU A 360 7.67 16.08 6.93
CA LEU A 360 7.31 14.76 6.38
C LEU A 360 7.07 13.78 7.53
N VAL A 361 5.92 13.11 7.54
CA VAL A 361 5.60 12.03 8.49
C VAL A 361 5.53 10.70 7.73
N LEU A 362 6.26 9.68 8.19
CA LEU A 362 6.26 8.34 7.61
C LEU A 362 5.78 7.29 8.63
N SER A 363 4.98 6.34 8.15
CA SER A 363 4.54 5.17 8.92
C SER A 363 5.58 4.04 8.85
N PRO A 364 5.77 3.25 9.93
CA PRO A 364 6.64 2.07 9.92
C PRO A 364 5.98 0.87 9.22
N GLU A 365 4.66 0.90 9.05
CA GLU A 365 3.82 -0.19 8.56
C GLU A 365 2.82 0.28 7.49
N ARG A 366 2.15 -0.65 6.81
CA ARG A 366 1.06 -0.32 5.87
C ARG A 366 -0.16 0.21 6.62
N LEU A 367 -0.75 1.28 6.11
CA LEU A 367 -1.95 1.89 6.68
C LEU A 367 -3.27 1.33 6.11
N ASP A 368 -3.22 0.63 4.97
CA ASP A 368 -4.38 0.03 4.31
C ASP A 368 -4.80 -1.34 4.92
N GLU A 369 -6.07 -1.69 4.74
CA GLU A 369 -6.69 -2.89 5.32
C GLU A 369 -6.02 -4.20 4.88
N VAL A 370 -5.57 -4.29 3.63
CA VAL A 370 -4.91 -5.49 3.07
C VAL A 370 -3.54 -5.66 3.72
N GLY A 371 -2.77 -4.57 3.84
CA GLY A 371 -1.49 -4.53 4.53
C GLY A 371 -1.60 -4.89 6.02
N LEU A 372 -2.52 -4.28 6.75
CA LEU A 372 -2.78 -4.57 8.17
C LEU A 372 -3.27 -6.01 8.39
N THR A 373 -4.00 -6.59 7.44
CA THR A 373 -4.43 -8.00 7.51
C THR A 373 -3.28 -8.95 7.26
N PHE A 374 -2.44 -8.69 6.25
CA PHE A 374 -1.22 -9.43 6.00
C PHE A 374 -0.27 -9.37 7.20
N GLN A 375 0.00 -8.19 7.77
CA GLN A 375 0.90 -8.05 8.91
C GLN A 375 0.42 -8.85 10.13
N ARG A 376 -0.90 -8.88 10.40
CA ARG A 376 -1.47 -9.71 11.48
C ARG A 376 -1.23 -11.21 11.25
N GLN A 377 -1.39 -11.69 10.02
CA GLN A 377 -1.16 -13.10 9.67
C GLN A 377 0.34 -13.45 9.73
N VAL A 378 1.21 -12.57 9.23
CA VAL A 378 2.68 -12.68 9.34
C VAL A 378 3.14 -12.70 10.80
N ASN A 379 2.64 -11.78 11.64
CA ASN A 379 3.01 -11.71 13.05
C ASN A 379 2.54 -12.95 13.84
N SER A 380 1.43 -13.60 13.43
CA SER A 380 0.99 -14.88 13.99
C SER A 380 1.99 -16.02 13.74
N ASN A 381 2.66 -16.02 12.59
CA ASN A 381 3.75 -16.96 12.30
C ASN A 381 4.97 -16.67 13.19
N TYR A 382 5.32 -15.39 13.40
CA TYR A 382 6.48 -15.00 14.23
C TYR A 382 6.26 -15.23 15.74
N ALA A 383 5.02 -15.15 16.23
CA ALA A 383 4.65 -15.44 17.61
C ALA A 383 5.02 -16.87 18.06
N ARG A 384 5.31 -17.78 17.13
CA ARG A 384 5.83 -19.13 17.38
C ARG A 384 7.33 -19.18 17.74
N GLY A 385 7.95 -18.03 18.00
CA GLY A 385 9.38 -17.92 18.33
C GLY A 385 10.31 -17.93 17.11
N VAL A 386 9.76 -17.77 15.91
CA VAL A 386 10.52 -17.77 14.65
C VAL A 386 10.67 -16.33 14.14
N GLN A 387 11.91 -15.90 13.91
CA GLN A 387 12.22 -14.54 13.45
C GLN A 387 12.35 -14.49 11.93
N ARG A 388 11.86 -13.41 11.30
CA ARG A 388 11.95 -13.15 9.86
C ARG A 388 13.36 -13.33 9.31
N ASP A 389 14.32 -12.70 9.97
CA ASP A 389 15.73 -12.69 9.58
C ASP A 389 16.30 -14.11 9.41
N ARG A 390 16.08 -14.97 10.42
CA ARG A 390 16.51 -16.39 10.36
C ARG A 390 15.82 -17.18 9.25
N LEU A 391 14.54 -16.90 8.96
CA LEU A 391 13.81 -17.54 7.86
C LEU A 391 14.36 -17.17 6.47
N LEU A 392 14.97 -15.99 6.34
CA LEU A 392 15.58 -15.53 5.09
C LEU A 392 17.06 -15.93 4.97
N HIS A 393 17.66 -16.44 6.03
CA HIS A 393 19.07 -16.84 6.08
C HIS A 393 19.22 -18.34 6.42
N PRO A 394 18.69 -19.27 5.59
CA PRO A 394 18.70 -20.69 5.87
C PRO A 394 20.11 -21.30 5.99
N GLU A 395 21.12 -20.65 5.43
CA GLU A 395 22.54 -20.97 5.60
C GLU A 395 23.04 -20.82 7.05
N THR A 396 22.33 -20.07 7.90
CA THR A 396 22.68 -19.88 9.32
C THR A 396 22.12 -20.96 10.24
N TYR A 397 21.27 -21.86 9.73
CA TYR A 397 20.67 -22.91 10.57
C TYR A 397 21.65 -24.00 10.94
N THR A 398 21.81 -24.19 12.25
CA THR A 398 22.56 -25.28 12.89
C THR A 398 21.61 -26.41 13.35
N PRO A 399 22.12 -27.62 13.65
CA PRO A 399 21.33 -28.68 14.31
C PRO A 399 20.61 -28.18 15.58
N ASP A 400 21.22 -27.21 16.27
CA ASP A 400 20.73 -26.64 17.52
C ASP A 400 19.66 -25.55 17.39
N SER A 401 19.35 -25.11 16.17
CA SER A 401 18.46 -23.97 15.93
C SER A 401 16.98 -24.30 16.25
N PRO A 402 16.17 -23.38 16.79
CA PRO A 402 14.81 -23.70 17.25
C PRO A 402 13.88 -24.31 16.20
N ILE A 403 13.96 -23.87 14.94
CA ILE A 403 13.16 -24.43 13.83
C ILE A 403 13.58 -25.86 13.45
N VAL A 404 14.82 -26.21 13.75
CA VAL A 404 15.42 -27.54 13.55
C VAL A 404 15.05 -28.43 14.72
N LYS A 405 15.33 -27.98 15.95
CA LYS A 405 15.03 -28.66 17.22
C LYS A 405 13.56 -28.93 17.49
N LEU A 406 12.65 -28.21 16.85
CA LEU A 406 11.22 -28.55 16.84
C LEU A 406 10.96 -30.00 16.38
N ASN A 407 11.93 -30.66 15.71
CA ASN A 407 11.82 -32.04 15.24
C ASN A 407 12.44 -33.12 16.16
N ASP A 408 13.13 -32.77 17.25
CA ASP A 408 14.05 -33.72 17.92
C ASP A 408 14.15 -33.57 19.45
N ASP A 409 13.04 -33.31 20.14
CA ASP A 409 12.99 -33.27 21.62
C ASP A 409 12.63 -34.62 22.27
N GLY A 410 12.52 -35.69 21.48
CA GLY A 410 12.29 -37.07 21.94
C GLY A 410 10.94 -37.34 22.60
N ARG A 411 10.03 -36.36 22.64
CA ARG A 411 8.74 -36.40 23.36
C ARG A 411 7.52 -36.56 22.45
N GLY A 412 7.71 -37.05 21.23
CA GLY A 412 6.62 -37.41 20.31
C GLY A 412 5.78 -36.25 19.79
N LYS A 413 6.28 -35.01 19.83
CA LYS A 413 5.69 -33.90 19.08
C LYS A 413 6.33 -33.86 17.69
N GLU A 414 5.51 -34.07 16.65
CA GLU A 414 5.99 -33.88 15.28
C GLU A 414 6.47 -32.43 15.10
N GLY A 415 7.70 -32.26 14.62
CA GLY A 415 8.22 -30.94 14.26
C GLY A 415 7.56 -30.36 13.02
N MET A 416 7.84 -29.09 12.75
CA MET A 416 7.33 -28.42 11.55
C MET A 416 7.90 -29.11 10.31
N LYS A 417 7.02 -29.55 9.42
CA LYS A 417 7.44 -30.23 8.17
C LYS A 417 8.14 -29.21 7.28
N ALA A 418 9.08 -29.67 6.45
CA ALA A 418 9.82 -28.78 5.55
C ALA A 418 8.90 -27.87 4.70
N ALA A 419 7.71 -28.34 4.32
CA ALA A 419 6.70 -27.54 3.63
C ALA A 419 6.07 -26.42 4.50
N ASP A 420 5.89 -26.64 5.80
CA ASP A 420 5.40 -25.61 6.74
C ASP A 420 6.48 -24.54 6.95
N VAL A 421 7.75 -24.95 7.04
CA VAL A 421 8.88 -24.01 7.08
C VAL A 421 9.00 -23.25 5.77
N ALA A 422 8.88 -23.91 4.60
CA ALA A 422 8.89 -23.26 3.29
C ALA A 422 7.79 -22.20 3.15
N ARG A 423 6.59 -22.48 3.69
CA ARG A 423 5.50 -21.51 3.80
C ARG A 423 5.96 -20.30 4.62
N MET A 424 6.52 -20.51 5.81
CA MET A 424 7.01 -19.44 6.67
C MET A 424 8.13 -18.62 6.02
N MET A 425 9.07 -19.26 5.31
CA MET A 425 10.13 -18.57 4.54
C MET A 425 9.53 -17.74 3.40
N THR A 426 8.58 -18.29 2.65
CA THR A 426 7.88 -17.59 1.56
C THR A 426 7.10 -16.37 2.06
N TRP A 427 6.46 -16.49 3.22
CA TRP A 427 5.78 -15.38 3.88
C TRP A 427 6.75 -14.34 4.46
N ALA A 428 7.90 -14.77 5.01
CA ALA A 428 8.96 -13.88 5.47
C ALA A 428 9.59 -13.07 4.32
N MET A 429 9.72 -13.68 3.14
CA MET A 429 10.19 -13.02 1.92
C MET A 429 9.14 -12.01 1.44
N ALA A 430 7.88 -12.42 1.36
CA ALA A 430 6.78 -11.52 1.01
C ALA A 430 6.68 -10.34 2.00
N ASP A 431 6.92 -10.56 3.29
CA ASP A 431 6.97 -9.52 4.32
C ASP A 431 8.15 -8.54 4.12
N ALA A 432 9.36 -9.05 3.84
CA ALA A 432 10.52 -8.20 3.57
C ALA A 432 10.34 -7.32 2.31
N TYR A 433 9.82 -7.89 1.22
CA TYR A 433 9.49 -7.13 0.01
C TYR A 433 8.33 -6.15 0.22
N ASN A 434 7.22 -6.60 0.81
CA ASN A 434 6.06 -5.76 1.09
C ASN A 434 6.44 -4.58 2.01
N GLN A 435 7.29 -4.80 3.01
CA GLN A 435 7.87 -3.72 3.81
C GLN A 435 8.68 -2.79 2.89
N HIS A 436 9.71 -3.28 2.21
CA HIS A 436 10.59 -2.44 1.38
C HIS A 436 9.83 -1.56 0.36
N ASP A 437 8.87 -2.15 -0.36
CA ASP A 437 8.05 -1.46 -1.37
C ASP A 437 7.10 -0.44 -0.73
N THR A 438 6.53 -0.75 0.44
CA THR A 438 5.69 0.19 1.21
C THR A 438 6.44 1.46 1.56
N GLU A 439 7.67 1.28 2.00
CA GLU A 439 8.48 2.36 2.54
C GLU A 439 9.06 3.22 1.44
N LEU A 440 9.47 2.61 0.33
CA LEU A 440 9.80 3.32 -0.90
C LEU A 440 8.60 4.06 -1.48
N ALA A 441 7.40 3.49 -1.47
CA ALA A 441 6.19 4.17 -1.96
C ALA A 441 5.92 5.44 -1.16
N ALA A 442 5.93 5.37 0.18
CA ALA A 442 5.74 6.53 1.05
C ALA A 442 6.86 7.57 0.90
N VAL A 443 8.13 7.14 0.91
CA VAL A 443 9.30 8.04 0.75
C VAL A 443 9.29 8.73 -0.61
N THR A 444 9.04 8.01 -1.70
CA THR A 444 9.05 8.62 -3.05
C THR A 444 7.84 9.51 -3.30
N ARG A 445 6.66 9.16 -2.79
CA ARG A 445 5.48 10.01 -2.94
C ARG A 445 5.59 11.29 -2.10
N GLU A 446 5.78 11.16 -0.79
CA GLU A 446 5.68 12.27 0.15
C GLU A 446 7.01 13.02 0.31
N GLY A 447 8.14 12.32 0.19
CA GLY A 447 9.46 12.95 0.13
C GLY A 447 9.64 13.81 -1.12
N CYS A 448 9.17 13.38 -2.30
CA CYS A 448 9.18 14.28 -3.46
C CYS A 448 8.24 15.48 -3.29
N ARG A 449 7.09 15.35 -2.59
CA ARG A 449 6.28 16.52 -2.20
C ARG A 449 7.08 17.50 -1.36
N GLN A 450 7.77 17.03 -0.31
CA GLN A 450 8.66 17.89 0.49
C GLN A 450 9.73 18.57 -0.39
N LEU A 451 10.33 17.85 -1.34
CA LEU A 451 11.33 18.41 -2.26
C LEU A 451 10.77 19.45 -3.23
N PHE A 452 9.53 19.31 -3.73
CA PHE A 452 8.90 20.35 -4.55
C PHE A 452 8.78 21.69 -3.80
N TYR A 453 8.41 21.66 -2.52
CA TYR A 453 8.35 22.88 -1.70
C TYR A 453 9.74 23.37 -1.25
N ALA A 454 10.66 22.46 -0.91
CA ALA A 454 12.02 22.80 -0.48
C ALA A 454 12.88 23.41 -1.60
N THR A 455 12.61 23.05 -2.86
CA THR A 455 13.26 23.64 -4.05
C THR A 455 12.58 24.91 -4.56
N GLY A 456 11.46 25.33 -3.96
CA GLY A 456 10.66 26.46 -4.42
C GLY A 456 9.91 26.21 -5.75
N LEU A 457 9.88 24.97 -6.26
CA LEU A 457 9.04 24.61 -7.41
C LEU A 457 7.56 24.71 -7.07
N MET A 458 7.16 24.39 -5.83
CA MET A 458 5.84 24.70 -5.30
C MET A 458 5.90 25.90 -4.35
N PRO A 459 5.08 26.95 -4.55
CA PRO A 459 5.07 28.10 -3.66
C PRO A 459 4.51 27.72 -2.29
N LYS A 460 5.29 27.97 -1.23
CA LYS A 460 4.86 27.73 0.17
C LYS A 460 3.76 28.66 0.68
N HIS A 461 3.50 29.77 -0.01
CA HIS A 461 2.56 30.80 0.42
C HIS A 461 1.18 30.70 -0.24
N VAL A 462 0.98 29.77 -1.18
CA VAL A 462 -0.30 29.57 -1.87
C VAL A 462 -0.68 28.10 -1.75
N SER A 463 -1.94 27.82 -1.40
CA SER A 463 -2.44 26.45 -1.39
C SER A 463 -2.37 25.87 -2.80
N SER A 464 -1.54 24.85 -3.00
CA SER A 464 -1.36 24.24 -4.31
C SER A 464 -2.58 23.38 -4.69
N PRO A 465 -3.04 23.41 -5.96
CA PRO A 465 -4.13 22.56 -6.43
C PRO A 465 -3.92 21.10 -6.09
N MET A 466 -5.02 20.40 -5.79
CA MET A 466 -4.97 18.98 -5.49
C MET A 466 -4.49 18.18 -6.72
N TRP A 467 -4.91 18.53 -7.93
CA TRP A 467 -4.42 17.89 -9.15
C TRP A 467 -2.91 18.05 -9.33
N LEU A 468 -2.37 19.22 -8.98
CA LEU A 468 -0.94 19.51 -9.11
C LEU A 468 -0.15 18.79 -8.01
N ALA A 469 -0.60 18.90 -6.75
CA ALA A 469 0.03 18.32 -5.58
C ALA A 469 -0.05 16.77 -5.56
N HIS A 470 -1.13 16.19 -6.08
CA HIS A 470 -1.23 14.74 -6.26
C HIS A 470 -0.56 14.28 -7.56
N GLY A 471 -0.75 14.97 -8.68
CA GLY A 471 -0.14 14.60 -9.97
C GLY A 471 1.39 14.61 -9.93
N SER A 472 1.99 15.62 -9.30
CA SER A 472 3.45 15.70 -9.13
C SER A 472 4.00 14.63 -8.19
N ALA A 473 3.25 14.31 -7.13
CA ALA A 473 3.61 13.26 -6.19
C ALA A 473 3.51 11.87 -6.82
N GLU A 474 2.41 11.57 -7.53
CA GLU A 474 2.24 10.31 -8.25
C GLU A 474 3.25 10.14 -9.40
N PHE A 475 3.84 11.23 -9.92
CA PHE A 475 4.84 11.18 -10.99
C PHE A 475 6.19 10.60 -10.52
N PHE A 476 6.61 10.91 -9.28
CA PHE A 476 7.81 10.31 -8.67
C PHE A 476 7.53 9.10 -7.78
N HIS A 477 6.27 8.91 -7.35
CA HIS A 477 5.82 7.77 -6.57
C HIS A 477 6.14 6.45 -7.28
N ARG A 478 6.87 5.57 -6.56
CA ARG A 478 7.08 4.17 -6.92
C ARG A 478 5.95 3.33 -6.31
N PRO A 479 4.91 2.93 -7.07
CA PRO A 479 3.72 2.32 -6.48
C PRO A 479 4.02 0.91 -5.97
N ARG A 480 3.41 0.56 -4.83
CA ARG A 480 3.52 -0.76 -4.20
C ARG A 480 2.36 -1.68 -4.58
N GLY A 481 2.64 -2.99 -4.63
CA GLY A 481 1.63 -4.02 -4.87
C GLY A 481 1.04 -3.99 -6.28
N ALA A 482 -0.17 -4.53 -6.43
CA ALA A 482 -0.92 -4.53 -7.68
C ALA A 482 -2.04 -3.49 -7.67
N VAL A 483 -2.39 -2.99 -8.86
CA VAL A 483 -3.69 -2.34 -9.09
C VAL A 483 -4.63 -3.35 -9.74
N PHE A 484 -5.90 -3.35 -9.34
CA PHE A 484 -6.92 -4.27 -9.86
C PHE A 484 -7.84 -3.54 -10.84
N THR A 485 -8.17 -4.20 -11.94
CA THR A 485 -9.11 -3.71 -12.96
C THR A 485 -9.91 -4.88 -13.53
N ASP A 486 -11.15 -4.64 -13.94
CA ASP A 486 -11.95 -5.65 -14.64
C ASP A 486 -11.42 -5.82 -16.07
N GLY A 487 -11.06 -7.06 -16.42
CA GLY A 487 -10.67 -7.46 -17.77
C GLY A 487 -11.84 -8.04 -18.58
N PRO A 488 -11.54 -8.66 -19.74
CA PRO A 488 -12.53 -9.39 -20.51
C PRO A 488 -13.17 -10.53 -19.69
N GLU A 489 -14.45 -10.82 -19.96
CA GLU A 489 -15.20 -11.93 -19.34
C GLU A 489 -15.26 -11.82 -17.79
N ASP A 490 -15.37 -10.60 -17.26
CA ASP A 490 -15.42 -10.29 -15.83
C ASP A 490 -14.23 -10.83 -15.00
N LYS A 491 -13.11 -11.15 -15.66
CA LYS A 491 -11.88 -11.61 -15.01
C LYS A 491 -11.13 -10.43 -14.41
N VAL A 492 -10.85 -10.49 -13.11
CA VAL A 492 -10.02 -9.48 -12.45
C VAL A 492 -8.56 -9.60 -12.93
N ILE A 493 -8.04 -8.52 -13.51
CA ILE A 493 -6.64 -8.34 -13.87
C ILE A 493 -5.94 -7.60 -12.74
N ALA A 494 -4.78 -8.11 -12.32
CA ALA A 494 -3.87 -7.41 -11.42
C ALA A 494 -2.66 -6.91 -12.21
N THR A 495 -2.45 -5.59 -12.28
CA THR A 495 -1.28 -5.00 -12.94
C THR A 495 -0.20 -4.68 -11.90
N VAL A 496 1.05 -5.12 -12.15
CA VAL A 496 2.20 -4.90 -11.25
C VAL A 496 3.38 -4.23 -11.96
N GLY A 497 4.13 -3.37 -11.27
CA GLY A 497 5.35 -2.77 -11.79
C GLY A 497 6.57 -3.67 -11.58
N LEU A 498 7.29 -4.04 -12.64
CA LEU A 498 8.48 -4.92 -12.52
C LEU A 498 9.73 -4.20 -12.01
N ALA A 499 9.89 -2.93 -12.32
CA ALA A 499 10.99 -2.09 -11.85
C ALA A 499 10.56 -0.61 -11.80
N PRO A 500 9.60 -0.24 -10.92
CA PRO A 500 9.21 1.16 -10.80
C PRO A 500 10.38 1.98 -10.26
N GLY A 501 10.67 3.11 -10.90
CA GLY A 501 11.69 4.09 -10.52
C GLY A 501 11.15 5.53 -10.57
N TYR A 502 12.03 6.49 -10.86
CA TYR A 502 11.77 7.91 -10.70
C TYR A 502 11.39 8.59 -12.01
N GLY A 503 10.18 9.14 -12.07
CA GLY A 503 9.67 9.87 -13.23
C GLY A 503 9.52 9.02 -14.50
N ALA A 504 9.45 7.70 -14.33
CA ALA A 504 8.87 6.78 -15.30
C ALA A 504 7.32 6.87 -15.24
N PRO A 505 6.59 6.41 -16.26
CA PRO A 505 5.14 6.30 -16.17
C PRO A 505 4.71 5.41 -14.99
N ASN A 506 3.92 6.00 -14.07
CA ASN A 506 3.37 5.31 -12.90
C ASN A 506 2.39 4.23 -13.36
N PHE A 507 2.80 2.96 -13.31
CA PHE A 507 2.03 1.86 -13.89
C PHE A 507 0.59 1.77 -13.36
N ALA A 508 0.37 2.09 -12.07
CA ALA A 508 -0.93 1.98 -11.43
C ALA A 508 -1.88 3.08 -11.95
N GLN A 509 -1.42 4.33 -11.96
CA GLN A 509 -2.21 5.46 -12.47
C GLN A 509 -2.40 5.37 -13.99
N GLN A 510 -1.40 4.89 -14.73
CA GLN A 510 -1.46 4.65 -16.17
C GLN A 510 -2.52 3.59 -16.52
N LYS A 511 -2.55 2.47 -15.79
CA LYS A 511 -3.55 1.41 -15.96
C LYS A 511 -4.96 1.93 -15.67
N LEU A 512 -5.16 2.61 -14.55
CA LEU A 512 -6.46 3.18 -14.16
C LEU A 512 -6.98 4.19 -15.18
N PHE A 513 -6.14 5.14 -15.62
CA PHE A 513 -6.53 6.13 -16.63
C PHE A 513 -6.96 5.47 -17.95
N ARG A 514 -6.23 4.46 -18.41
CA ARG A 514 -6.58 3.68 -19.61
C ARG A 514 -7.86 2.88 -19.45
N ASP A 515 -8.08 2.29 -18.28
CA ASP A 515 -9.31 1.57 -17.96
C ASP A 515 -10.53 2.51 -17.99
N PHE A 516 -10.41 3.72 -17.40
CA PHE A 516 -11.47 4.73 -17.47
C PHE A 516 -11.72 5.27 -18.89
N GLN A 517 -10.69 5.38 -19.72
CA GLN A 517 -10.85 5.70 -21.15
C GLN A 517 -11.57 4.55 -21.90
N ALA A 518 -11.10 3.31 -21.75
CA ALA A 518 -11.65 2.14 -22.43
C ALA A 518 -13.11 1.86 -22.06
N LYS A 519 -13.46 1.99 -20.77
CA LYS A 519 -14.82 1.84 -20.23
C LYS A 519 -15.70 3.09 -20.45
N LYS A 520 -15.18 4.15 -21.09
CA LYS A 520 -15.88 5.43 -21.33
C LYS A 520 -16.45 6.06 -20.05
N VAL A 521 -15.70 5.93 -18.96
CA VAL A 521 -16.01 6.49 -17.63
C VAL A 521 -15.67 7.98 -17.56
N LEU A 522 -14.69 8.42 -18.36
CA LEU A 522 -14.38 9.84 -18.56
C LEU A 522 -15.31 10.44 -19.63
N PRO A 523 -15.66 11.74 -19.52
CA PRO A 523 -16.33 12.50 -20.57
C PRO A 523 -15.71 12.29 -21.95
N ALA A 524 -16.57 12.16 -22.96
CA ALA A 524 -16.13 11.93 -24.34
C ALA A 524 -15.36 13.12 -24.95
N ASP A 525 -15.52 14.32 -24.38
CA ASP A 525 -14.74 15.52 -24.71
C ASP A 525 -13.55 15.66 -23.74
N PRO A 526 -12.29 15.49 -24.21
CA PRO A 526 -11.10 15.68 -23.39
C PRO A 526 -11.00 17.07 -22.75
N ALA A 527 -11.57 18.13 -23.36
CA ALA A 527 -11.53 19.48 -22.80
C ALA A 527 -12.33 19.61 -21.51
N VAL A 528 -13.46 18.89 -21.40
CA VAL A 528 -14.23 18.78 -20.15
C VAL A 528 -13.40 18.07 -19.08
N VAL A 529 -12.72 16.98 -19.43
CA VAL A 529 -11.84 16.27 -18.49
C VAL A 529 -10.69 17.15 -18.01
N LEU A 530 -10.02 17.86 -18.93
CA LEU A 530 -8.94 18.81 -18.61
C LEU A 530 -9.42 19.89 -17.65
N LYS A 531 -10.61 20.47 -17.91
CA LYS A 531 -11.21 21.46 -17.01
C LYS A 531 -11.54 20.84 -15.64
N ASN A 532 -12.11 19.63 -15.59
CA ASN A 532 -12.45 18.95 -14.33
C ASN A 532 -11.22 18.54 -13.50
N VAL A 533 -10.07 18.26 -14.15
CA VAL A 533 -8.79 18.07 -13.45
C VAL A 533 -8.27 19.41 -12.94
N VAL A 534 -8.08 20.40 -13.82
CA VAL A 534 -7.42 21.66 -13.46
C VAL A 534 -8.24 22.46 -12.43
N THR A 535 -9.57 22.41 -12.47
CA THR A 535 -10.44 23.06 -11.47
C THR A 535 -10.59 22.29 -10.15
N ASP A 536 -9.88 21.17 -9.97
CA ASP A 536 -10.00 20.23 -8.84
C ASP A 536 -11.41 19.62 -8.65
N ALA A 537 -12.29 19.71 -9.65
CA ALA A 537 -13.66 19.22 -9.58
C ALA A 537 -13.75 17.73 -9.19
N TYR A 538 -12.83 16.89 -9.67
CA TYR A 538 -12.78 15.47 -9.26
C TYR A 538 -12.47 15.28 -7.77
N PHE A 539 -11.56 16.05 -7.19
CA PHE A 539 -11.25 15.97 -5.75
C PHE A 539 -12.36 16.60 -4.88
N ALA A 540 -12.99 17.67 -5.35
CA ALA A 540 -14.18 18.22 -4.70
C ALA A 540 -15.32 17.18 -4.69
N ALA A 541 -15.52 16.45 -5.79
CA ALA A 541 -16.51 15.39 -5.92
C ALA A 541 -16.20 14.19 -4.99
N VAL A 542 -14.94 13.78 -4.86
CA VAL A 542 -14.47 12.79 -3.87
C VAL A 542 -14.89 13.17 -2.44
N SER A 543 -14.68 14.43 -2.03
CA SER A 543 -15.08 14.92 -0.72
C SER A 543 -16.61 14.96 -0.54
N ALA A 544 -17.35 15.30 -1.60
CA ALA A 544 -18.81 15.29 -1.62
C ALA A 544 -19.44 13.89 -1.74
N LYS A 545 -18.63 12.85 -2.02
CA LYS A 545 -19.08 11.47 -2.37
C LYS A 545 -19.96 11.42 -3.62
N LEU A 546 -19.76 12.37 -4.53
CA LEU A 546 -20.43 12.49 -5.83
C LEU A 546 -19.41 12.19 -6.95
N ASP A 547 -19.89 11.95 -8.17
CA ASP A 547 -19.01 12.02 -9.35
C ASP A 547 -19.18 13.39 -9.99
N ALA A 548 -18.07 13.96 -10.48
CA ALA A 548 -18.05 15.25 -11.17
C ALA A 548 -18.72 15.19 -12.55
N ASP A 549 -18.68 14.03 -13.21
CA ASP A 549 -19.17 13.87 -14.58
C ASP A 549 -20.62 13.36 -14.64
N ASP A 550 -21.04 12.55 -13.67
CA ASP A 550 -22.41 12.08 -13.53
C ASP A 550 -22.89 12.15 -12.06
N PRO A 551 -23.53 13.27 -11.64
CA PRO A 551 -24.13 13.36 -10.31
C PRO A 551 -25.33 12.40 -10.10
N LYS A 552 -25.80 11.71 -11.15
CA LYS A 552 -26.89 10.72 -11.10
C LYS A 552 -26.40 9.27 -11.08
N LEU A 553 -25.08 9.02 -11.05
CA LEU A 553 -24.50 7.67 -10.96
C LEU A 553 -25.25 6.84 -9.91
N PRO A 554 -25.76 5.63 -10.26
CA PRO A 554 -26.80 4.96 -9.48
C PRO A 554 -26.48 4.93 -7.98
N LYS A 555 -27.45 5.35 -7.18
CA LYS A 555 -27.45 4.97 -5.76
C LYS A 555 -27.48 3.43 -5.70
N PRO A 556 -26.84 2.80 -4.70
CA PRO A 556 -27.04 1.36 -4.51
C PRO A 556 -28.54 1.11 -4.46
N LYS A 557 -29.03 0.12 -5.20
CA LYS A 557 -30.46 -0.23 -5.15
C LYS A 557 -30.78 -0.56 -3.70
N ASP A 558 -31.81 0.10 -3.15
CA ASP A 558 -32.26 -0.20 -1.80
C ASP A 558 -32.52 -1.71 -1.70
N PRO A 559 -32.08 -2.36 -0.60
CA PRO A 559 -32.33 -3.79 -0.42
C PRO A 559 -33.84 -4.05 -0.50
N PRO A 560 -34.27 -5.16 -1.13
CA PRO A 560 -35.68 -5.38 -1.44
C PRO A 560 -36.53 -5.28 -0.17
N ALA A 561 -37.54 -4.39 -0.21
CA ALA A 561 -38.45 -4.13 0.90
C ALA A 561 -39.20 -5.42 1.26
N GLY A 562 -38.72 -6.12 2.30
CA GLY A 562 -39.08 -7.50 2.59
C GLY A 562 -37.93 -8.33 3.18
N ALA A 563 -36.68 -7.89 2.99
CA ALA A 563 -35.55 -8.33 3.81
C ALA A 563 -35.72 -7.79 5.24
N GLY A 564 -36.57 -8.45 6.03
CA GLY A 564 -36.77 -8.14 7.45
C GLY A 564 -35.44 -8.18 8.21
N PRO A 565 -35.28 -7.37 9.26
CA PRO A 565 -34.03 -7.33 10.01
C PRO A 565 -33.69 -8.73 10.50
N VAL A 566 -32.54 -9.25 10.07
CA VAL A 566 -31.98 -10.48 10.63
C VAL A 566 -31.83 -10.24 12.12
N ALA A 567 -32.58 -11.01 12.92
CA ALA A 567 -32.70 -10.79 14.35
C ALA A 567 -31.35 -11.01 15.04
N GLY A 568 -30.57 -9.93 15.16
CA GLY A 568 -29.39 -9.89 16.01
C GLY A 568 -29.81 -10.22 17.45
N GLY A 569 -29.20 -11.26 18.03
CA GLY A 569 -29.54 -11.73 19.36
C GLY A 569 -29.49 -10.60 20.37
N GLY A 570 -30.64 -10.30 20.98
CA GLY A 570 -30.79 -9.15 21.87
C GLY A 570 -29.95 -9.28 23.14
N PHE A 571 -29.12 -8.28 23.41
CA PHE A 571 -28.63 -8.04 24.77
C PHE A 571 -29.78 -7.50 25.64
N PRO A 572 -29.95 -7.97 26.89
CA PRO A 572 -30.96 -7.44 27.79
C PRO A 572 -30.59 -6.00 28.19
N GLY A 573 -31.47 -5.04 27.86
CA GLY A 573 -31.23 -3.62 28.11
C GLY A 573 -31.39 -3.22 29.58
N ALA A 574 -30.53 -2.31 30.04
CA ALA A 574 -30.77 -1.54 31.25
C ALA A 574 -31.71 -0.36 30.92
N GLY A 575 -32.83 -0.26 31.64
CA GLY A 575 -33.83 0.78 31.39
C GLY A 575 -33.45 2.14 31.96
N VAL A 576 -33.92 3.21 31.31
CA VAL A 576 -33.97 4.57 31.85
C VAL A 576 -35.41 5.08 31.71
N GLY A 577 -35.97 5.61 32.80
CA GLY A 577 -37.41 5.82 32.94
C GLY A 577 -37.98 7.01 32.17
N ALA A 578 -39.27 6.90 31.82
CA ALA A 578 -40.07 7.99 31.27
C ALA A 578 -41.05 8.54 32.32
N GLY A 579 -41.14 9.88 32.42
CA GLY A 579 -42.16 10.56 33.23
C GLY A 579 -43.51 10.70 32.50
N PRO A 580 -44.60 11.03 33.21
CA PRO A 580 -45.95 10.98 32.66
C PRO A 580 -46.35 12.26 31.90
N ARG A 581 -47.14 12.10 30.83
CA ARG A 581 -47.98 13.14 30.23
C ARG A 581 -49.38 12.58 29.92
N PRO A 582 -50.48 13.27 30.31
CA PRO A 582 -51.84 12.81 30.02
C PRO A 582 -52.50 13.54 28.84
N GLY A 583 -53.35 12.81 28.10
CA GLY A 583 -54.71 13.28 27.77
C GLY A 583 -55.03 13.84 26.38
N SER A 584 -56.13 13.32 25.80
CA SER A 584 -57.04 13.91 24.78
C SER A 584 -56.54 14.10 23.32
N SER A 585 -57.34 13.94 22.26
CA SER A 585 -58.68 13.32 22.07
C SER A 585 -59.09 13.24 20.58
N SER A 586 -60.03 12.34 20.23
CA SER A 586 -60.98 12.35 19.05
C SER A 586 -60.42 12.47 17.60
N SER A 587 -60.54 11.48 16.69
CA SER A 587 -61.75 10.93 15.97
C SER A 587 -62.20 11.76 14.74
N PRO A 588 -62.91 11.20 13.70
CA PRO A 588 -63.47 9.85 13.50
C PRO A 588 -63.09 9.13 12.16
N GLY A 589 -63.64 7.91 11.92
CA GLY A 589 -63.45 7.05 10.71
C GLY A 589 -64.42 7.32 9.54
N PRO A 590 -65.01 6.32 8.80
CA PRO A 590 -65.17 4.89 9.15
C PRO A 590 -65.05 3.81 8.01
N GLY A 591 -65.14 2.52 8.41
CA GLY A 591 -65.65 1.38 7.60
C GLY A 591 -64.62 0.48 6.88
N SER A 592 -64.87 -0.81 6.57
CA SER A 592 -65.89 -1.77 7.06
C SER A 592 -65.68 -3.17 6.43
N SER A 593 -65.53 -4.23 7.22
CA SER A 593 -65.84 -5.66 6.89
C SER A 593 -65.43 -6.55 8.09
N ALA A 594 -66.32 -7.31 8.72
CA ALA A 594 -67.13 -8.45 8.26
C ALA A 594 -66.30 -9.76 8.21
N SER A 595 -66.51 -10.59 9.23
CA SER A 595 -65.85 -11.87 9.48
C SER A 595 -66.58 -13.07 8.85
N GLY A 596 -65.82 -14.08 8.42
CA GLY A 596 -66.35 -15.36 7.94
C GLY A 596 -65.26 -16.43 7.76
N PRO A 597 -65.39 -17.64 8.37
CA PRO A 597 -64.51 -18.81 8.15
C PRO A 597 -65.19 -19.85 7.23
N PRO A 598 -64.64 -21.08 7.01
CA PRO A 598 -63.30 -21.62 7.27
C PRO A 598 -62.55 -21.77 5.90
N PRO A 599 -62.18 -22.93 5.27
CA PRO A 599 -62.18 -24.37 5.63
C PRO A 599 -60.76 -24.91 5.98
N LEU A 600 -60.54 -26.23 5.82
CA LEU A 600 -59.29 -26.99 6.01
C LEU A 600 -59.01 -27.89 4.78
N SER A 601 -57.75 -28.33 4.65
CA SER A 601 -57.25 -29.41 3.77
C SER A 601 -56.86 -29.04 2.32
N PRO A 602 -56.01 -29.83 1.62
CA PRO A 602 -55.26 -31.03 2.06
C PRO A 602 -53.72 -30.93 1.89
N MET A 603 -52.98 -31.90 2.43
CA MET A 603 -51.58 -32.15 2.05
C MET A 603 -51.50 -32.58 0.58
N GLY A 604 -50.66 -31.91 -0.21
CA GLY A 604 -50.32 -32.29 -1.58
C GLY A 604 -48.81 -32.48 -1.74
N SER A 605 -48.36 -33.73 -1.86
CA SER A 605 -46.99 -34.09 -2.22
C SER A 605 -46.78 -33.90 -3.73
N GLY A 606 -46.19 -32.77 -4.13
CA GLY A 606 -45.79 -32.46 -5.51
C GLY A 606 -44.29 -32.63 -5.75
N PRO A 607 -43.85 -32.85 -7.00
CA PRO A 607 -42.47 -33.21 -7.32
C PRO A 607 -41.50 -32.02 -7.23
N THR A 608 -40.22 -32.36 -7.01
CA THR A 608 -39.08 -31.43 -6.92
C THR A 608 -38.98 -30.48 -8.11
N ALA A 609 -39.26 -29.19 -7.87
CA ALA A 609 -39.07 -28.15 -8.86
C ALA A 609 -37.57 -27.89 -9.11
N ALA A 610 -37.14 -28.01 -10.36
CA ALA A 610 -35.77 -27.72 -10.77
C ALA A 610 -35.55 -26.21 -10.98
N GLY A 611 -34.34 -25.73 -10.66
CA GLY A 611 -33.74 -24.60 -11.37
C GLY A 611 -34.29 -23.19 -11.11
N ALA A 612 -34.66 -22.86 -9.87
CA ALA A 612 -34.78 -21.45 -9.49
C ALA A 612 -33.37 -20.82 -9.43
N THR A 613 -32.92 -20.20 -10.53
CA THR A 613 -31.73 -19.35 -10.54
C THR A 613 -32.00 -18.11 -9.69
N GLY A 614 -31.68 -18.20 -8.40
CA GLY A 614 -31.87 -17.11 -7.45
C GLY A 614 -31.19 -15.84 -7.97
N ALA A 615 -31.90 -14.71 -7.89
CA ALA A 615 -31.31 -13.41 -8.20
C ALA A 615 -30.04 -13.22 -7.34
N PRO A 616 -28.97 -12.62 -7.89
CA PRO A 616 -27.74 -12.38 -7.12
C PRO A 616 -28.08 -11.62 -5.84
N ALA A 617 -27.50 -12.05 -4.73
CA ALA A 617 -27.77 -11.48 -3.41
C ALA A 617 -27.57 -9.96 -3.45
N ALA A 618 -28.49 -9.20 -2.85
CA ALA A 618 -28.38 -7.76 -2.77
C ALA A 618 -27.07 -7.39 -2.07
N GLU A 619 -26.27 -6.56 -2.73
CA GLU A 619 -24.95 -6.21 -2.23
C GLU A 619 -25.03 -5.33 -0.98
N ASP A 620 -24.11 -5.55 -0.04
CA ASP A 620 -23.97 -4.72 1.17
C ASP A 620 -23.75 -3.24 0.81
N PRO A 621 -24.64 -2.31 1.24
CA PRO A 621 -24.51 -0.89 0.97
C PRO A 621 -23.20 -0.26 1.45
N VAL A 622 -22.59 -0.80 2.53
CA VAL A 622 -21.31 -0.28 3.06
C VAL A 622 -20.16 -0.63 2.12
N SER A 623 -20.11 -1.88 1.67
CA SER A 623 -19.14 -2.36 0.68
C SER A 623 -19.26 -1.61 -0.65
N TYR A 624 -20.49 -1.38 -1.13
CA TYR A 624 -20.73 -0.56 -2.32
C TYR A 624 -20.23 0.88 -2.13
N ALA A 625 -20.58 1.53 -1.01
CA ALA A 625 -20.14 2.90 -0.73
C ALA A 625 -18.62 3.03 -0.63
N ARG A 626 -17.94 2.03 -0.04
CA ARG A 626 -16.46 1.98 0.01
C ARG A 626 -15.85 1.91 -1.39
N ARG A 627 -16.31 0.98 -2.24
CA ARG A 627 -15.78 0.85 -3.61
C ARG A 627 -16.10 2.07 -4.48
N ARG A 628 -17.27 2.71 -4.30
CA ARG A 628 -17.60 3.98 -4.97
C ARG A 628 -16.62 5.09 -4.55
N GLN A 629 -16.29 5.20 -3.26
CA GLN A 629 -15.31 6.18 -2.79
C GLN A 629 -13.91 5.92 -3.37
N GLU A 630 -13.47 4.67 -3.36
CA GLU A 630 -12.18 4.24 -3.93
C GLU A 630 -12.10 4.53 -5.43
N PHE A 631 -13.15 4.21 -6.18
CA PHE A 631 -13.29 4.55 -7.60
C PHE A 631 -13.14 6.05 -7.87
N LEU A 632 -13.83 6.91 -7.11
CA LEU A 632 -13.73 8.37 -7.25
C LEU A 632 -12.31 8.87 -6.94
N VAL A 633 -11.66 8.34 -5.89
CA VAL A 633 -10.27 8.67 -5.54
C VAL A 633 -9.31 8.24 -6.65
N ASN A 634 -9.49 7.04 -7.21
CA ASN A 634 -8.68 6.52 -8.30
C ASN A 634 -8.88 7.31 -9.60
N LYS A 635 -10.11 7.75 -9.89
CA LYS A 635 -10.43 8.67 -10.99
C LYS A 635 -9.66 9.97 -10.84
N ALA A 636 -9.83 10.68 -9.71
CA ALA A 636 -9.14 11.95 -9.43
C ALA A 636 -7.61 11.83 -9.49
N ARG A 637 -7.02 10.79 -8.89
CA ARG A 637 -5.56 10.58 -8.88
C ARG A 637 -5.01 10.24 -10.26
N SER A 638 -5.66 9.33 -10.99
CA SER A 638 -5.17 8.88 -12.30
C SER A 638 -5.24 9.96 -13.37
N THR A 639 -6.31 10.74 -13.42
CA THR A 639 -6.42 11.89 -14.34
C THR A 639 -5.43 13.00 -14.00
N SER A 640 -5.17 13.24 -12.71
CA SER A 640 -4.19 14.24 -12.25
C SER A 640 -2.75 13.83 -12.55
N TRP A 641 -2.40 12.56 -12.32
CA TRP A 641 -1.13 11.99 -12.75
C TRP A 641 -0.99 12.05 -14.27
N ALA A 642 -2.02 11.66 -15.02
CA ALA A 642 -1.97 11.64 -16.48
C ALA A 642 -1.74 13.03 -17.06
N LEU A 643 -2.37 14.07 -16.48
CA LEU A 643 -2.11 15.46 -16.85
C LEU A 643 -0.66 15.83 -16.50
N TYR A 644 -0.28 15.73 -15.23
CA TYR A 644 1.07 16.14 -14.78
C TYR A 644 2.19 15.44 -15.56
N HIS A 645 2.08 14.14 -15.82
CA HIS A 645 3.04 13.39 -16.62
C HIS A 645 3.16 13.97 -18.03
N HIS A 646 2.04 14.28 -18.69
CA HIS A 646 2.07 14.89 -20.02
C HIS A 646 2.73 16.28 -19.99
N LEU A 647 2.42 17.11 -18.99
CA LEU A 647 3.05 18.43 -18.82
C LEU A 647 4.56 18.30 -18.57
N ALA A 648 4.98 17.43 -17.64
CA ALA A 648 6.39 17.23 -17.29
C ALA A 648 7.24 16.63 -18.42
N THR A 649 6.60 15.91 -19.36
CA THR A 649 7.28 15.27 -20.50
C THR A 649 7.33 16.17 -21.73
N ASN A 650 6.18 16.78 -22.09
CA ASN A 650 6.00 17.46 -23.38
C ASN A 650 5.99 18.99 -23.26
N HIS A 651 5.62 19.53 -22.09
CA HIS A 651 5.49 20.97 -21.82
C HIS A 651 6.27 21.43 -20.56
N PRO A 652 7.55 21.05 -20.38
CA PRO A 652 8.32 21.36 -19.16
C PRO A 652 8.72 22.84 -19.03
N ALA A 653 8.54 23.66 -20.07
CA ALA A 653 8.75 25.11 -20.00
C ALA A 653 7.49 25.80 -19.47
N GLU A 654 6.33 25.42 -19.99
CA GLU A 654 5.01 25.93 -19.62
C GLU A 654 4.61 25.47 -18.21
N LEU A 655 4.94 24.24 -17.81
CA LEU A 655 4.77 23.76 -16.44
C LEU A 655 5.58 24.59 -15.43
N ARG A 656 6.80 25.02 -15.78
CA ARG A 656 7.58 25.96 -14.95
C ARG A 656 6.95 27.34 -14.89
N ARG A 657 6.48 27.87 -16.03
CA ARG A 657 5.71 29.12 -16.06
C ARG A 657 4.44 29.03 -15.20
N TYR A 658 3.78 27.88 -15.15
CA TYR A 658 2.62 27.66 -14.28
C TYR A 658 2.99 27.74 -12.80
N PHE A 659 4.08 27.11 -12.37
CA PHE A 659 4.61 27.30 -11.01
C PHE A 659 4.98 28.78 -10.72
N GLU A 660 5.59 29.49 -11.68
CA GLU A 660 5.90 30.92 -11.56
C GLU A 660 4.64 31.79 -11.44
N GLU A 661 3.58 31.51 -12.19
CA GLU A 661 2.31 32.22 -12.08
C GLU A 661 1.59 31.94 -10.75
N LEU A 662 1.62 30.69 -10.26
CA LEU A 662 1.13 30.35 -8.92
C LEU A 662 1.88 31.15 -7.84
N GLY A 663 3.21 31.29 -7.96
CA GLY A 663 4.03 32.08 -7.04
C GLY A 663 3.81 33.59 -7.10
N LYS A 664 3.02 34.11 -8.05
CA LYS A 664 2.63 35.54 -8.12
C LYS A 664 1.31 35.84 -7.40
N LEU A 665 0.58 34.81 -6.96
CA LEU A 665 -0.73 34.98 -6.33
C LEU A 665 -0.57 35.50 -4.88
N PRO A 666 -1.51 36.30 -4.36
CA PRO A 666 -1.48 36.74 -2.97
C PRO A 666 -1.58 35.54 -2.02
N ARG A 667 -0.83 35.61 -0.91
CA ARG A 667 -0.78 34.55 0.12
C ARG A 667 -2.16 34.12 0.62
N ASP A 668 -3.03 35.09 0.83
CA ASP A 668 -4.34 34.88 1.45
C ASP A 668 -5.48 34.76 0.41
N MET A 669 -5.14 34.61 -0.87
CA MET A 669 -6.14 34.43 -1.93
C MET A 669 -6.70 32.99 -1.86
N PRO A 670 -8.02 32.80 -1.71
CA PRO A 670 -8.61 31.46 -1.79
C PRO A 670 -8.43 30.95 -3.22
N PHE A 671 -7.66 29.87 -3.39
CA PHE A 671 -7.34 29.34 -4.71
C PHE A 671 -8.49 28.47 -5.24
N ASP A 672 -9.48 29.13 -5.83
CA ASP A 672 -10.64 28.48 -6.40
C ASP A 672 -10.38 27.91 -7.81
N GLY A 673 -11.29 27.05 -8.27
CA GLY A 673 -11.16 26.40 -9.57
C GLY A 673 -11.12 27.39 -10.75
N VAL A 674 -11.76 28.55 -10.63
CA VAL A 674 -11.78 29.58 -11.69
C VAL A 674 -10.41 30.24 -11.82
N THR A 675 -9.85 30.73 -10.71
CA THR A 675 -8.52 31.35 -10.67
C THR A 675 -7.46 30.37 -11.15
N ASN A 676 -7.56 29.10 -10.73
CA ASN A 676 -6.65 28.04 -11.14
C ASN A 676 -6.73 27.74 -12.65
N TRP A 677 -7.93 27.70 -13.22
CA TRP A 677 -8.14 27.56 -14.66
C TRP A 677 -7.55 28.74 -15.45
N ASP A 678 -7.77 29.98 -15.02
CA ASP A 678 -7.25 31.17 -15.70
C ASP A 678 -5.71 31.26 -15.64
N VAL A 679 -5.11 30.88 -14.52
CA VAL A 679 -3.65 30.76 -14.35
C VAL A 679 -3.08 29.68 -15.27
N PHE A 680 -3.77 28.53 -15.39
CA PHE A 680 -3.39 27.45 -16.31
C PHE A 680 -3.45 27.91 -17.78
N LEU A 681 -4.58 28.48 -18.22
CA LEU A 681 -4.72 28.99 -19.59
C LEU A 681 -3.62 29.98 -19.96
N ARG A 682 -3.27 30.90 -19.04
CA ARG A 682 -2.20 31.88 -19.22
C ARG A 682 -0.82 31.23 -19.33
N ALA A 683 -0.48 30.31 -18.42
CA ALA A 683 0.83 29.67 -18.39
C ALA A 683 1.11 28.87 -19.67
N PHE A 684 0.11 28.14 -20.17
CA PHE A 684 0.19 27.29 -21.37
C PHE A 684 -0.19 28.02 -22.68
N ASN A 685 -0.43 29.34 -22.64
CA ASN A 685 -0.85 30.17 -23.79
C ASN A 685 -2.05 29.58 -24.57
N LEU A 686 -3.04 29.10 -23.82
CA LEU A 686 -4.25 28.50 -24.35
C LEU A 686 -5.35 29.54 -24.57
N THR A 687 -6.28 29.25 -25.46
CA THR A 687 -7.49 30.06 -25.69
C THR A 687 -8.74 29.19 -25.78
N THR A 688 -9.86 29.75 -25.34
CA THR A 688 -11.20 29.18 -25.50
C THR A 688 -11.85 29.54 -26.84
N GLY A 689 -11.24 30.46 -27.61
CA GLY A 689 -11.72 30.89 -28.93
C GLY A 689 -10.73 30.60 -30.06
N SER A 690 -10.88 31.30 -31.19
CA SER A 690 -9.99 31.20 -32.35
C SER A 690 -9.00 32.38 -32.42
N GLU A 691 -8.21 32.58 -31.36
CA GLU A 691 -7.20 33.64 -31.32
C GLU A 691 -5.90 33.19 -32.03
N ALA A 692 -5.43 33.99 -32.99
CA ALA A 692 -4.23 33.67 -33.76
C ALA A 692 -2.98 33.55 -32.84
N GLY A 693 -2.23 32.45 -33.00
CA GLY A 693 -1.01 32.19 -32.23
C GLY A 693 -1.21 31.58 -30.84
N LYS A 694 -2.45 31.21 -30.47
CA LYS A 694 -2.74 30.41 -29.26
C LYS A 694 -3.23 29.03 -29.63
N VAL A 695 -2.94 28.04 -28.77
CA VAL A 695 -3.45 26.68 -28.93
C VAL A 695 -4.86 26.62 -28.33
N SER A 696 -5.81 26.01 -29.03
CA SER A 696 -7.15 25.83 -28.47
C SER A 696 -7.12 24.80 -27.33
N VAL A 697 -7.92 25.02 -26.29
CA VAL A 697 -8.04 24.07 -25.17
C VAL A 697 -8.37 22.65 -25.66
N ASN A 698 -9.20 22.54 -26.70
CA ASN A 698 -9.62 21.26 -27.29
C ASN A 698 -8.44 20.52 -27.95
N GLN A 699 -7.59 21.23 -28.71
CA GLN A 699 -6.41 20.63 -29.33
C GLN A 699 -5.44 20.13 -28.26
N PHE A 700 -5.13 20.98 -27.28
CA PHE A 700 -4.25 20.62 -26.17
C PHE A 700 -4.76 19.40 -25.37
N ALA A 701 -6.07 19.34 -25.10
CA ALA A 701 -6.67 18.21 -24.38
C ALA A 701 -6.67 16.91 -25.20
N ALA A 702 -6.85 17.00 -26.53
CA ALA A 702 -6.74 15.84 -27.43
C ALA A 702 -5.30 15.33 -27.55
N ASP A 703 -4.32 16.25 -27.63
CA ASP A 703 -2.89 15.93 -27.64
C ASP A 703 -2.45 15.31 -26.30
N TRP A 704 -3.01 15.79 -25.18
CA TRP A 704 -2.84 15.18 -23.87
C TRP A 704 -3.32 13.72 -23.84
N PHE A 705 -4.59 13.49 -24.20
CA PHE A 705 -5.18 12.14 -24.20
C PHE A 705 -4.40 11.18 -25.11
N THR A 706 -4.06 11.63 -26.32
CA THR A 706 -3.27 10.87 -27.29
C THR A 706 -1.87 10.56 -26.75
N GLY A 707 -1.20 11.55 -26.15
CA GLY A 707 0.14 11.41 -25.60
C GLY A 707 0.26 10.50 -24.37
N VAL A 708 -0.82 10.28 -23.61
CA VAL A 708 -0.85 9.29 -22.51
C VAL A 708 -1.27 7.91 -23.02
N ALA A 709 -2.18 7.85 -23.99
CA ALA A 709 -2.60 6.60 -24.64
C ALA A 709 -1.45 5.94 -25.45
N SER A 710 -0.60 6.74 -26.11
CA SER A 710 0.50 6.26 -26.95
C SER A 710 1.73 5.76 -26.18
N GLN A 711 1.82 6.02 -24.88
CA GLN A 711 2.93 5.53 -24.06
C GLN A 711 2.99 3.99 -24.02
N ARG A 712 4.18 3.43 -23.83
CA ARG A 712 4.31 2.02 -23.45
C ARG A 712 3.69 1.81 -22.06
N GLN A 713 2.95 0.71 -21.88
CA GLN A 713 2.51 0.31 -20.55
C GLN A 713 3.72 -0.15 -19.73
N THR A 714 3.91 0.41 -18.53
CA THR A 714 5.06 0.10 -17.65
C THR A 714 4.78 -1.02 -16.65
N GLY A 715 3.51 -1.39 -16.47
CA GLY A 715 3.09 -2.51 -15.62
C GLY A 715 2.69 -3.74 -16.44
N GLU A 716 2.93 -4.91 -15.85
CA GLU A 716 2.55 -6.20 -16.42
C GLU A 716 1.16 -6.62 -15.90
N ASP A 717 0.25 -6.93 -16.82
CA ASP A 717 -1.09 -7.42 -16.51
C ASP A 717 -1.05 -8.93 -16.20
N LEU A 718 -1.52 -9.31 -15.02
CA LEU A 718 -1.64 -10.70 -14.58
C LEU A 718 -3.12 -11.10 -14.56
N THR A 719 -3.48 -12.11 -15.35
CA THR A 719 -4.80 -12.75 -15.25
C THR A 719 -4.82 -13.62 -14.00
N LEU A 720 -5.69 -13.30 -13.04
CA LEU A 720 -5.69 -13.99 -11.76
C LEU A 720 -6.31 -15.38 -11.84
N HIS A 721 -5.56 -16.38 -11.36
CA HIS A 721 -6.10 -17.71 -11.18
C HIS A 721 -6.98 -17.74 -9.93
N ALA A 722 -8.23 -18.20 -10.08
CA ALA A 722 -9.08 -18.54 -8.94
C ALA A 722 -8.40 -19.67 -8.15
N PRO A 723 -8.34 -19.59 -6.81
CA PRO A 723 -7.87 -20.71 -6.01
C PRO A 723 -8.78 -21.93 -6.26
N PRO A 724 -8.23 -23.16 -6.32
CA PRO A 724 -9.04 -24.34 -6.51
C PRO A 724 -10.05 -24.47 -5.35
N PRO A 725 -11.29 -24.93 -5.61
CA PRO A 725 -12.28 -25.08 -4.56
C PRO A 725 -11.76 -26.03 -3.47
N PRO A 726 -12.05 -25.75 -2.18
CA PRO A 726 -11.59 -26.60 -1.08
C PRO A 726 -12.10 -28.03 -1.31
N SER A 727 -11.16 -28.97 -1.39
CA SER A 727 -11.47 -30.38 -1.62
C SER A 727 -12.32 -30.90 -0.45
N ALA A 728 -13.57 -31.29 -0.71
CA ALA A 728 -14.54 -31.74 0.30
C ALA A 728 -14.04 -32.83 1.28
N ASN A 729 -12.99 -33.58 0.91
CA ASN A 729 -12.36 -34.60 1.75
C ASN A 729 -11.14 -34.10 2.57
N GLN A 730 -10.86 -32.79 2.62
CA GLN A 730 -9.93 -32.26 3.63
C GLN A 730 -10.68 -32.14 4.96
N PRO A 731 -10.25 -32.86 6.01
CA PRO A 731 -10.83 -32.64 7.34
C PRO A 731 -10.55 -31.19 7.75
N THR A 732 -11.62 -30.45 8.03
CA THR A 732 -11.62 -29.03 8.42
C THR A 732 -11.09 -28.79 9.83
N GLY A 733 -10.07 -29.55 10.23
CA GLY A 733 -9.31 -29.31 11.44
C GLY A 733 -8.59 -27.97 11.32
N MET A 734 -9.17 -26.93 11.93
CA MET A 734 -8.50 -25.65 12.10
C MET A 734 -7.08 -25.87 12.64
N PRO A 735 -6.05 -25.22 12.06
CA PRO A 735 -4.72 -25.20 12.65
C PRO A 735 -4.83 -24.73 14.10
N GLY A 736 -4.52 -25.63 15.03
CA GLY A 736 -5.07 -25.55 16.39
C GLY A 736 -4.77 -24.24 17.11
N MET A 737 -5.82 -23.47 17.43
CA MET A 737 -5.77 -22.64 18.63
C MET A 737 -5.57 -23.57 19.83
N PRO A 738 -4.58 -23.32 20.71
CA PRO A 738 -4.38 -24.15 21.89
C PRO A 738 -5.53 -23.90 22.87
N GLY A 739 -6.53 -24.78 22.83
CA GLY A 739 -7.56 -24.85 23.86
C GLY A 739 -6.89 -25.13 25.21
N GLY A 740 -7.08 -24.22 26.17
CA GLY A 740 -6.48 -24.28 27.51
C GLY A 740 -7.08 -25.35 28.42
N GLY A 741 -7.23 -26.58 27.93
CA GLY A 741 -7.61 -27.73 28.75
C GLY A 741 -6.45 -28.13 29.65
N MET A 742 -6.58 -27.86 30.95
CA MET A 742 -5.64 -28.41 31.94
C MET A 742 -5.67 -29.95 31.88
N PRO A 743 -4.51 -30.63 31.94
CA PRO A 743 -4.48 -32.08 31.98
C PRO A 743 -5.09 -32.58 33.30
N GLN A 744 -6.14 -33.39 33.20
CA GLN A 744 -6.70 -34.08 34.36
C GLN A 744 -5.70 -35.16 34.82
N PRO A 745 -5.35 -35.25 36.12
CA PRO A 745 -4.41 -36.26 36.59
C PRO A 745 -5.05 -37.65 36.53
N GLY A 746 -4.40 -38.57 35.81
CA GLY A 746 -4.81 -39.98 35.75
C GLY A 746 -4.56 -40.73 37.07
N PRO A 747 -5.33 -41.80 37.36
CA PRO A 747 -5.18 -42.57 38.59
C PRO A 747 -3.88 -43.39 38.61
N PRO A 748 -3.31 -43.67 39.79
CA PRO A 748 -2.06 -44.41 39.92
C PRO A 748 -2.23 -45.89 39.55
N SER A 749 -1.40 -46.39 38.63
CA SER A 749 -1.33 -47.82 38.33
C SER A 749 -0.57 -48.58 39.42
N SER A 750 -1.23 -49.58 40.01
CA SER A 750 -0.59 -50.54 40.91
C SER A 750 0.37 -51.45 40.14
N ARG A 751 1.59 -51.65 40.66
CA ARG A 751 2.50 -52.70 40.19
C ARG A 751 1.95 -54.08 40.50
N ASN A 752 2.20 -55.01 39.58
CA ASN A 752 2.69 -56.36 39.85
C ASN A 752 3.73 -56.67 38.76
#